data_AF-A0A928FCV8-F1
#
_entry.id   AF-A0A928FCV8-F1
#
_cell.length_a   1.000
_cell.length_b   1.000
_cell.length_c   1.000
_cell.angle_alpha   90.00
_cell.angle_beta   90.00
_cell.angle_gamma   90.00
#
_symmetry.space_group_name_H-M   'P 1'
#
loop_
_entity.id
_entity.type
_entity.pdbx_description
1 polymer ?
#
loop_
_entity_poly.entity_id
_entity_poly.type
_entity_poly.pdbx_seq_one_letter_code
_entity_poly.pdbx_strand_id
1 'polypeptide(L)'
;MKRVFTFLMAALMLALSVPFGVTANAAEAVIYVDEANGNDENQGNSATSPLKTLTKAIEKLAESGGRIVLISDLSLMGTASNPYTEPAHKGNIVITAKDGDKDYGATLKLQGAMVYELSGPTEFADLNIDTGKGNTVIAARFNPLVMGEGLTMTLQNLILVGGFEAPKKGTSTNQNSSITVKSGKYSNIVGFSRTKGEAGTVTYTGTSRITVYDGTALGIYGASLYNHFSGSTEIKIYGGKVTNVYTAGDQTRRLNGTSLFEMHGGNVSTFHINNAIGDTTVRLNGGKLLKINETNASTTIATLAENATRTVYYNSAAYTAAEIEKLAGKIADAVHGHGTVYVKSGANGSGNSEDDPIGSLEKAIETIASGGDIVIIGDYSIQSITEPAHVGVINVKSGKLVFAKGGTYTLNGPTSLATEISGEAVINANGYELWTKDGFDGDDTVIYGTTEKTGNATLHLGGNNIKAVYAAKDGQNSGLTAVIEVSGASVKTLKATENGTTDGSLSLSLTAGKIDAADLTGVKGALTVSAQGGALGSITAGVDGKRPEGAEYSLTYDTSLFNDTLFATILPLFGEVSNTKVVYVSDNGNGNGLSVGGATTLGKAFVMLKETGGVIVISGVTTLSSSLNCAENVAPVTVTSLWDGKDYRKDGAYILLGNNWQFNGEVTLENLNITLDKNAPLLRFNNNNATIG
;
A
#
# COMPACT_ATOMS: atom_id res chain seq x y z
N MET A 1 -0.34 -35.33 -7.38
CA MET A 1 0.78 -34.44 -7.77
C MET A 1 0.56 -33.14 -7.00
N LYS A 2 1.08 -32.86 -5.79
CA LYS A 2 2.46 -32.85 -5.25
C LYS A 2 3.47 -32.20 -6.21
N ARG A 3 3.34 -30.90 -6.48
CA ARG A 3 4.38 -29.98 -7.03
C ARG A 3 3.79 -28.60 -7.44
N VAL A 4 3.15 -27.84 -6.55
CA VAL A 4 2.94 -26.37 -6.78
C VAL A 4 2.95 -25.55 -5.47
N PHE A 5 3.27 -26.16 -4.32
CA PHE A 5 3.10 -25.54 -2.99
C PHE A 5 4.29 -24.66 -2.52
N THR A 6 4.98 -23.96 -3.43
CA THR A 6 6.24 -23.26 -3.08
C THR A 6 6.35 -21.83 -3.60
N PHE A 7 5.39 -21.30 -4.36
CA PHE A 7 5.58 -19.98 -4.98
C PHE A 7 4.95 -18.77 -4.26
N LEU A 8 4.06 -18.96 -3.29
CA LEU A 8 3.40 -17.81 -2.63
C LEU A 8 4.09 -17.31 -1.34
N MET A 9 5.02 -18.08 -0.77
CA MET A 9 5.81 -17.65 0.40
C MET A 9 7.09 -16.88 0.02
N ALA A 10 7.43 -16.84 -1.27
CA ALA A 10 8.65 -16.20 -1.78
C ALA A 10 8.48 -14.72 -2.18
N ALA A 11 7.25 -14.24 -2.39
CA ALA A 11 7.00 -12.89 -2.92
C ALA A 11 7.09 -11.76 -1.87
N LEU A 12 7.03 -12.08 -0.57
CA LEU A 12 7.15 -11.06 0.50
C LEU A 12 8.58 -10.94 1.09
N MET A 13 9.54 -11.73 0.62
CA MET A 13 10.97 -11.57 0.98
C MET A 13 11.75 -10.64 0.04
N LEU A 14 11.11 -10.07 -0.99
CA LEU A 14 11.80 -9.32 -2.06
C LEU A 14 11.97 -7.81 -1.81
N ALA A 15 11.99 -7.35 -0.56
CA ALA A 15 12.23 -5.93 -0.22
C ALA A 15 13.51 -5.66 0.58
N LEU A 16 14.47 -6.60 0.56
CA LEU A 16 15.86 -6.38 1.02
C LEU A 16 16.82 -7.09 0.06
N SER A 17 16.99 -6.58 -1.16
CA SER A 17 18.03 -7.05 -2.08
C SER A 17 19.01 -5.92 -2.43
N VAL A 18 20.06 -5.82 -1.64
CA VAL A 18 21.36 -5.29 -2.08
C VAL A 18 22.05 -6.46 -2.82
N PRO A 19 22.67 -6.27 -4.00
CA PRO A 19 23.11 -7.39 -4.84
C PRO A 19 24.29 -8.10 -4.19
N PHE A 20 24.10 -9.34 -3.74
CA PHE A 20 25.18 -10.25 -3.42
C PHE A 20 25.39 -11.20 -4.60
N GLY A 21 26.60 -11.16 -5.16
CA GLY A 21 27.09 -12.13 -6.12
C GLY A 21 27.01 -13.55 -5.54
N VAL A 22 26.77 -14.51 -6.43
CA VAL A 22 26.64 -15.93 -6.09
C VAL A 22 27.99 -16.46 -5.63
N THR A 23 28.20 -16.56 -4.32
CA THR A 23 29.27 -17.36 -3.72
C THR A 23 28.67 -18.62 -3.14
N ALA A 24 29.31 -19.77 -3.38
CA ALA A 24 28.92 -21.07 -2.86
C ALA A 24 28.56 -21.01 -1.37
N ASN A 25 27.41 -21.54 -0.99
CA ASN A 25 26.91 -21.51 0.39
C ASN A 25 27.86 -22.35 1.26
N ALA A 26 28.62 -21.71 2.15
CA ALA A 26 29.39 -22.40 3.16
C ALA A 26 28.43 -23.20 4.06
N ALA A 27 28.79 -24.43 4.43
CA ALA A 27 28.01 -25.20 5.40
C ALA A 27 27.87 -24.39 6.71
N GLU A 28 26.67 -24.37 7.29
CA GLU A 28 26.39 -23.70 8.56
C GLU A 28 27.37 -24.19 9.64
N ALA A 29 28.06 -23.27 10.32
CA ALA A 29 28.96 -23.62 11.40
C ALA A 29 28.16 -24.11 12.61
N VAL A 30 28.49 -25.31 13.12
CA VAL A 30 27.83 -25.91 14.29
C VAL A 30 28.84 -26.08 15.43
N ILE A 31 28.51 -25.56 16.60
CA ILE A 31 29.31 -25.65 17.82
C ILE A 31 28.49 -26.32 18.93
N TYR A 32 29.04 -27.33 19.57
CA TYR A 32 28.40 -28.09 20.64
C TYR A 32 28.86 -27.59 22.02
N VAL A 33 27.93 -27.50 22.96
CA VAL A 33 28.15 -27.08 24.35
C VAL A 33 27.59 -28.14 25.31
N ASP A 34 28.41 -28.58 26.27
CA ASP A 34 28.03 -29.48 27.37
C ASP A 34 28.59 -28.89 28.67
N GLU A 35 27.73 -28.33 29.52
CA GLU A 35 28.13 -27.74 30.80
C GLU A 35 28.71 -28.80 31.74
N ALA A 36 28.17 -30.02 31.69
CA ALA A 36 28.53 -31.10 32.60
C ALA A 36 29.87 -31.73 32.25
N ASN A 37 30.15 -31.96 30.95
CA ASN A 37 31.31 -32.73 30.49
C ASN A 37 32.25 -31.99 29.52
N GLY A 38 31.91 -30.78 29.08
CA GLY A 38 32.70 -30.02 28.09
C GLY A 38 34.00 -29.41 28.62
N ASN A 39 34.85 -28.96 27.70
CA ASN A 39 36.08 -28.21 27.99
C ASN A 39 36.23 -27.05 26.98
N ASP A 40 36.49 -25.83 27.46
CA ASP A 40 36.64 -24.62 26.61
C ASP A 40 37.96 -24.59 25.81
N GLU A 41 38.86 -25.53 26.03
CA GLU A 41 40.02 -25.80 25.17
C GLU A 41 39.65 -26.59 23.90
N ASN A 42 38.47 -27.21 23.86
CA ASN A 42 38.00 -27.95 22.68
C ASN A 42 37.70 -27.01 21.50
N GLN A 43 37.58 -27.57 20.30
CA GLN A 43 37.11 -26.82 19.14
C GLN A 43 35.58 -26.68 19.11
N GLY A 44 34.85 -27.58 19.78
CA GLY A 44 33.39 -27.56 19.84
C GLY A 44 32.71 -28.03 18.55
N ASN A 45 33.43 -28.44 17.51
CA ASN A 45 32.86 -28.84 16.22
C ASN A 45 32.32 -30.28 16.18
N SER A 46 32.22 -30.97 17.32
CA SER A 46 31.62 -32.30 17.42
C SER A 46 30.98 -32.52 18.80
N ALA A 47 29.92 -33.32 18.85
CA ALA A 47 29.22 -33.62 20.10
C ALA A 47 30.07 -34.40 21.12
N THR A 48 31.12 -35.09 20.67
CA THR A 48 32.06 -35.84 21.54
C THR A 48 33.21 -34.97 22.08
N SER A 49 33.38 -33.76 21.55
CA SER A 49 34.37 -32.78 22.04
C SER A 49 33.72 -31.39 22.15
N PRO A 50 32.69 -31.25 23.00
CA PRO A 50 31.95 -30.00 23.14
C PRO A 50 32.74 -28.97 23.96
N LEU A 51 32.44 -27.70 23.72
CA LEU A 51 32.85 -26.60 24.62
C LEU A 51 32.10 -26.72 25.94
N LYS A 52 32.64 -26.10 26.99
CA LYS A 52 31.97 -26.07 28.30
C LYS A 52 30.98 -24.91 28.40
N THR A 53 31.33 -23.75 27.86
CA THR A 53 30.58 -22.51 28.07
C THR A 53 29.95 -21.96 26.81
N LEU A 54 28.78 -21.34 26.97
CA LEU A 54 28.12 -20.57 25.92
C LEU A 54 28.97 -19.40 25.45
N THR A 55 29.67 -18.72 26.37
CA THR A 55 30.57 -17.62 26.05
C THR A 55 31.61 -18.03 25.03
N LYS A 56 32.26 -19.20 25.22
CA LYS A 56 33.29 -19.65 24.28
C LYS A 56 32.71 -20.04 22.93
N ALA A 57 31.51 -20.61 22.91
CA ALA A 57 30.81 -20.96 21.69
C ALA A 57 30.43 -19.72 20.87
N ILE A 58 29.97 -18.64 21.52
CA ILE A 58 29.66 -17.36 20.86
C ILE A 58 30.93 -16.74 20.27
N GLU A 59 32.05 -16.71 21.01
CA GLU A 59 33.32 -16.20 20.49
C GLU A 59 33.78 -16.92 19.21
N LYS A 60 33.56 -18.25 19.13
CA LYS A 60 33.92 -19.05 17.95
C LYS A 60 33.06 -18.71 16.73
N LEU A 61 31.83 -18.25 16.93
CA LEU A 61 30.87 -17.92 15.87
C LEU A 61 30.75 -16.41 15.63
N ALA A 62 31.56 -15.57 16.28
CA ALA A 62 31.35 -14.13 16.35
C ALA A 62 31.24 -13.43 14.98
N GLU A 63 32.05 -13.84 13.99
CA GLU A 63 32.04 -13.21 12.66
C GLU A 63 31.07 -13.90 11.69
N SER A 64 31.00 -15.23 11.67
CA SER A 64 30.21 -15.98 10.68
C SER A 64 28.76 -16.22 11.09
N GLY A 65 28.46 -16.21 12.39
CA GLY A 65 27.24 -16.78 12.92
C GLY A 65 27.24 -18.31 12.80
N GLY A 66 26.11 -18.94 13.09
CA GLY A 66 25.93 -20.38 13.07
C GLY A 66 25.07 -20.87 14.22
N ARG A 67 25.19 -22.16 14.53
CA ARG A 67 24.37 -22.86 15.52
C ARG A 67 25.18 -23.28 16.72
N ILE A 68 24.64 -23.05 17.91
CA ILE A 68 25.14 -23.56 19.19
C ILE A 68 24.17 -24.65 19.66
N VAL A 69 24.63 -25.88 19.76
CA VAL A 69 23.85 -27.06 20.17
C VAL A 69 24.19 -27.40 21.62
N LEU A 70 23.21 -27.27 22.51
CA LEU A 70 23.29 -27.66 23.91
C LEU A 70 23.07 -29.18 24.03
N ILE A 71 24.06 -29.89 24.56
CA ILE A 71 24.02 -31.35 24.76
C ILE A 71 23.47 -31.70 26.15
N SER A 72 23.77 -30.86 27.15
CA SER A 72 23.27 -30.97 28.51
C SER A 72 22.52 -29.71 28.89
N ASP A 73 21.82 -29.74 30.03
CA ASP A 73 21.34 -28.51 30.67
C ASP A 73 22.50 -27.50 30.81
N LEU A 74 22.20 -26.23 30.56
CA LEU A 74 23.14 -25.11 30.69
C LEU A 74 22.55 -24.10 31.68
N SER A 75 23.28 -23.83 32.76
CA SER A 75 22.84 -22.94 33.82
C SER A 75 23.53 -21.60 33.71
N LEU A 76 22.77 -20.56 33.37
CA LEU A 76 23.28 -19.19 33.37
C LEU A 76 22.79 -18.44 34.61
N MET A 77 23.67 -17.59 35.11
CA MET A 77 23.39 -16.67 36.20
C MET A 77 23.75 -15.25 35.76
N GLY A 78 22.94 -14.30 36.19
CA GLY A 78 23.14 -12.88 35.96
C GLY A 78 22.17 -12.10 36.85
N THR A 79 22.44 -10.81 37.04
CA THR A 79 21.53 -9.90 37.77
C THR A 79 21.45 -8.58 37.04
N ALA A 80 20.51 -7.70 37.39
CA ALA A 80 20.46 -6.36 36.80
C ALA A 80 21.77 -5.56 36.98
N SER A 81 22.51 -5.78 38.08
CA SER A 81 23.79 -5.11 38.34
C SER A 81 25.00 -5.81 37.72
N ASN A 82 24.87 -7.09 37.37
CA ASN A 82 25.91 -7.88 36.71
C ASN A 82 25.23 -8.86 35.73
N PRO A 83 24.80 -8.38 34.56
CA PRO A 83 24.09 -9.21 33.59
C PRO A 83 25.03 -10.21 32.94
N TYR A 84 24.50 -11.35 32.50
CA TYR A 84 25.23 -12.16 31.52
C TYR A 84 25.20 -11.42 30.19
N THR A 85 26.35 -10.95 29.72
CA THR A 85 26.46 -10.25 28.43
C THR A 85 27.16 -11.16 27.44
N GLU A 86 26.53 -11.39 26.29
CA GLU A 86 27.17 -12.15 25.21
C GLU A 86 28.48 -11.46 24.76
N PRO A 87 29.52 -12.22 24.36
CA PRO A 87 30.59 -11.67 23.53
C PRO A 87 30.00 -10.99 22.28
N ALA A 88 30.63 -9.90 21.82
CA ALA A 88 30.16 -9.20 20.63
C ALA A 88 30.25 -10.09 19.39
N HIS A 89 29.19 -10.11 18.59
CA HIS A 89 29.11 -10.90 17.36
C HIS A 89 28.28 -10.17 16.29
N LYS A 90 28.56 -10.47 15.03
CA LYS A 90 27.88 -9.89 13.85
C LYS A 90 26.99 -10.91 13.16
N GLY A 91 27.43 -12.16 13.11
CA GLY A 91 26.68 -13.23 12.48
C GLY A 91 25.54 -13.72 13.38
N ASN A 92 24.44 -14.15 12.78
CA ASN A 92 23.29 -14.65 13.55
C ASN A 92 23.65 -15.96 14.28
N ILE A 93 23.40 -16.01 15.59
CA ILE A 93 23.65 -17.19 16.41
C ILE A 93 22.31 -17.85 16.79
N VAL A 94 22.15 -19.13 16.45
CA VAL A 94 21.01 -19.95 16.85
C VAL A 94 21.42 -20.82 18.04
N ILE A 95 20.83 -20.61 19.20
CA ILE A 95 20.99 -21.46 20.39
C ILE A 95 19.85 -22.49 20.39
N THR A 96 20.20 -23.77 20.45
CA THR A 96 19.24 -24.88 20.33
C THR A 96 19.70 -26.13 21.08
N ALA A 97 18.79 -27.09 21.31
CA ALA A 97 19.13 -28.44 21.76
C ALA A 97 19.23 -29.45 20.61
N LYS A 98 19.14 -29.01 19.34
CA LYS A 98 19.10 -29.90 18.16
C LYS A 98 20.20 -29.60 17.14
N ASP A 99 20.95 -30.62 16.71
CA ASP A 99 21.97 -30.45 15.67
C ASP A 99 21.48 -30.66 14.23
N GLY A 100 20.24 -31.10 14.07
CA GLY A 100 19.58 -31.38 12.78
C GLY A 100 19.14 -32.83 12.71
N ASP A 101 19.99 -33.75 13.18
CA ASP A 101 19.75 -35.20 13.17
C ASP A 101 19.26 -35.69 14.53
N LYS A 102 19.73 -35.05 15.62
CA LYS A 102 19.43 -35.43 16.99
C LYS A 102 18.98 -34.24 17.83
N ASP A 103 17.94 -34.49 18.62
CA ASP A 103 17.53 -33.63 19.74
C ASP A 103 18.16 -34.17 21.03
N TYR A 104 18.90 -33.32 21.74
CA TYR A 104 19.58 -33.66 22.99
C TYR A 104 18.72 -33.36 24.22
N GLY A 105 17.57 -32.69 24.06
CA GLY A 105 16.61 -32.42 25.14
C GLY A 105 17.11 -31.45 26.23
N ALA A 106 18.16 -30.68 25.93
CA ALA A 106 18.79 -29.77 26.87
C ALA A 106 17.89 -28.61 27.31
N THR A 107 18.05 -28.20 28.57
CA THR A 107 17.37 -27.03 29.16
C THR A 107 18.34 -25.87 29.35
N LEU A 108 17.98 -24.70 28.81
CA LEU A 108 18.60 -23.43 29.17
C LEU A 108 17.95 -22.90 30.45
N LYS A 109 18.70 -22.95 31.55
CA LYS A 109 18.25 -22.51 32.87
C LYS A 109 18.72 -21.09 33.13
N LEU A 110 17.80 -20.13 33.04
CA LEU A 110 18.00 -18.72 33.35
C LEU A 110 17.59 -18.48 34.81
N GLN A 111 18.50 -18.71 35.74
CA GLN A 111 18.17 -18.80 37.17
C GLN A 111 18.27 -17.45 37.90
N GLY A 112 17.32 -17.16 38.79
CA GLY A 112 17.46 -16.13 39.83
C GLY A 112 17.29 -14.68 39.38
N ALA A 113 16.11 -14.32 38.84
CA ALA A 113 15.81 -12.96 38.35
C ALA A 113 16.90 -12.42 37.39
N MET A 114 17.29 -13.28 36.46
CA MET A 114 18.45 -13.09 35.59
C MET A 114 18.20 -12.00 34.56
N VAL A 115 19.27 -11.28 34.20
CA VAL A 115 19.32 -10.43 33.01
C VAL A 115 20.36 -11.01 32.03
N TYR A 116 19.91 -11.33 30.83
CA TYR A 116 20.70 -11.77 29.69
C TYR A 116 20.75 -10.64 28.66
N GLU A 117 21.94 -10.18 28.27
CA GLU A 117 22.14 -9.09 27.32
C GLU A 117 22.79 -9.59 26.02
N LEU A 118 22.12 -9.38 24.89
CA LEU A 118 22.65 -9.71 23.57
C LEU A 118 23.73 -8.70 23.15
N SER A 119 24.72 -9.19 22.40
CA SER A 119 25.75 -8.35 21.77
C SER A 119 25.85 -8.57 20.25
N GLY A 120 24.81 -9.17 19.65
CA GLY A 120 24.58 -9.33 18.23
C GLY A 120 23.24 -10.05 17.96
N PRO A 121 22.91 -10.41 16.71
CA PRO A 121 21.65 -11.10 16.38
C PRO A 121 21.60 -12.54 16.94
N THR A 122 20.56 -12.85 17.71
CA THR A 122 20.43 -14.15 18.39
C THR A 122 19.03 -14.75 18.23
N GLU A 123 18.98 -16.05 17.97
CA GLU A 123 17.78 -16.88 17.94
C GLU A 123 17.84 -17.98 19.01
N PHE A 124 16.73 -18.23 19.71
CA PHE A 124 16.55 -19.40 20.57
C PHE A 124 15.51 -20.31 19.91
N ALA A 125 15.84 -21.56 19.58
CA ALA A 125 14.92 -22.48 18.90
C ALA A 125 15.09 -23.93 19.38
N ASP A 126 14.01 -24.72 19.35
CA ASP A 126 14.01 -26.16 19.68
C ASP A 126 14.75 -26.48 21.00
N LEU A 127 14.36 -25.81 22.10
CA LEU A 127 14.94 -26.06 23.43
C LEU A 127 13.98 -25.74 24.58
N ASN A 128 14.26 -26.31 25.75
CA ASN A 128 13.53 -26.00 26.98
C ASN A 128 14.12 -24.77 27.67
N ILE A 129 13.31 -23.75 27.97
CA ILE A 129 13.76 -22.59 28.75
C ILE A 129 13.11 -22.63 30.13
N ASP A 130 13.96 -22.73 31.16
CA ASP A 130 13.55 -22.63 32.55
C ASP A 130 14.00 -21.28 33.14
N THR A 131 13.04 -20.40 33.42
CA THR A 131 13.28 -19.09 34.04
C THR A 131 13.27 -19.12 35.58
N GLY A 132 13.04 -20.30 36.18
CA GLY A 132 12.76 -20.44 37.60
C GLY A 132 11.57 -19.58 38.06
N LYS A 133 11.61 -19.19 39.34
CA LYS A 133 10.54 -18.40 40.00
C LYS A 133 10.72 -16.87 39.91
N GLY A 134 11.79 -16.38 39.30
CA GLY A 134 12.12 -14.94 39.23
C GLY A 134 11.69 -14.27 37.92
N ASN A 135 11.61 -12.94 37.92
CA ASN A 135 11.43 -12.15 36.70
C ASN A 135 12.72 -12.17 35.89
N THR A 136 12.77 -12.98 34.85
CA THR A 136 13.94 -13.13 33.97
C THR A 136 13.79 -12.22 32.76
N VAL A 137 14.87 -11.56 32.36
CA VAL A 137 14.90 -10.61 31.24
C VAL A 137 15.92 -11.05 30.20
N ILE A 138 15.51 -11.03 28.93
CA ILE A 138 16.42 -11.02 27.78
C ILE A 138 16.35 -9.63 27.15
N ALA A 139 17.45 -8.89 27.18
CA ALA A 139 17.59 -7.56 26.60
C ALA A 139 18.43 -7.62 25.32
N ALA A 140 17.80 -7.29 24.19
CA ALA A 140 18.38 -7.42 22.86
C ALA A 140 19.37 -6.29 22.52
N ARG A 141 19.34 -5.17 23.25
CA ARG A 141 20.22 -4.01 23.06
C ARG A 141 20.21 -3.48 21.61
N PHE A 142 19.02 -3.49 21.00
CA PHE A 142 18.73 -3.16 19.61
C PHE A 142 19.24 -4.15 18.56
N ASN A 143 19.78 -5.30 18.97
CA ASN A 143 20.03 -6.42 18.06
C ASN A 143 18.73 -7.16 17.74
N PRO A 144 18.64 -7.84 16.57
CA PRO A 144 17.53 -8.74 16.29
C PRO A 144 17.48 -9.89 17.32
N LEU A 145 16.31 -10.09 17.92
CA LEU A 145 16.02 -11.23 18.81
C LEU A 145 14.92 -12.08 18.20
N VAL A 146 15.17 -13.37 18.04
CA VAL A 146 14.17 -14.34 17.61
C VAL A 146 13.95 -15.39 18.70
N MET A 147 12.72 -15.47 19.19
CA MET A 147 12.26 -16.64 19.93
C MET A 147 11.63 -17.60 18.92
N GLY A 148 12.42 -18.53 18.42
CA GLY A 148 12.11 -19.45 17.32
C GLY A 148 11.02 -20.46 17.64
N GLU A 149 10.88 -21.46 16.77
CA GLU A 149 9.94 -22.57 16.95
C GLU A 149 10.46 -23.56 18.00
N GLY A 150 9.58 -24.47 18.46
CA GLY A 150 9.99 -25.57 19.34
C GLY A 150 10.35 -25.17 20.79
N LEU A 151 10.10 -23.93 21.22
CA LEU A 151 10.40 -23.49 22.57
C LEU A 151 9.36 -24.00 23.57
N THR A 152 9.83 -24.68 24.61
CA THR A 152 8.99 -25.14 25.71
C THR A 152 9.33 -24.42 27.00
N MET A 153 8.29 -23.88 27.66
CA MET A 153 8.42 -23.09 28.89
C MET A 153 7.36 -23.50 29.91
N THR A 154 7.77 -23.68 31.16
CA THR A 154 6.90 -24.08 32.28
C THR A 154 6.13 -22.90 32.86
N LEU A 155 6.73 -21.71 32.92
CA LEU A 155 6.15 -20.51 33.52
C LEU A 155 6.21 -19.32 32.58
N GLN A 156 5.28 -18.37 32.76
CA GLN A 156 5.18 -17.14 31.98
C GLN A 156 5.90 -15.98 32.70
N ASN A 157 7.20 -16.16 32.99
CA ASN A 157 8.01 -15.21 33.78
C ASN A 157 9.12 -14.51 32.97
N LEU A 158 9.26 -14.87 31.68
CA LEU A 158 10.26 -14.27 30.79
C LEU A 158 9.76 -12.92 30.26
N ILE A 159 10.61 -11.91 30.33
CA ILE A 159 10.40 -10.60 29.73
C ILE A 159 11.41 -10.41 28.60
N LEU A 160 10.93 -10.03 27.43
CA LEU A 160 11.76 -9.67 26.29
C LEU A 160 11.84 -8.16 26.18
N VAL A 161 13.03 -7.61 25.98
CA VAL A 161 13.27 -6.17 25.88
C VAL A 161 14.09 -5.89 24.62
N GLY A 162 13.55 -5.10 23.69
CA GLY A 162 14.19 -4.85 22.38
C GLY A 162 15.40 -3.93 22.50
N GLY A 163 15.37 -3.01 23.46
CA GLY A 163 16.49 -2.17 23.84
C GLY A 163 17.25 -2.72 25.03
N PHE A 164 17.53 -1.86 26.01
CA PHE A 164 18.30 -2.18 27.20
C PHE A 164 17.39 -2.47 28.40
N GLU A 165 17.77 -3.42 29.26
CA GLU A 165 17.12 -3.53 30.58
C GLU A 165 17.37 -2.26 31.40
N ALA A 166 18.60 -1.72 31.35
CA ALA A 166 18.96 -0.43 31.94
C ALA A 166 19.99 0.30 31.03
N PRO A 167 19.63 1.41 30.36
CA PRO A 167 20.53 2.07 29.40
C PRO A 167 21.72 2.76 30.07
N LYS A 168 22.91 2.61 29.48
CA LYS A 168 24.17 3.23 29.93
C LYS A 168 24.39 4.60 29.28
N LYS A 169 25.24 5.44 29.87
CA LYS A 169 25.64 6.71 29.24
C LYS A 169 26.18 6.48 27.82
N GLY A 170 25.77 7.33 26.88
CA GLY A 170 26.17 7.20 25.47
C GLY A 170 25.36 6.17 24.66
N THR A 171 24.32 5.56 25.23
CA THR A 171 23.39 4.71 24.47
C THR A 171 22.79 5.49 23.29
N SER A 172 22.90 4.93 22.07
CA SER A 172 22.29 5.53 20.89
C SER A 172 20.76 5.51 20.99
N THR A 173 20.12 6.61 20.59
CA THR A 173 18.68 6.81 20.72
C THR A 173 17.90 6.63 19.42
N ASN A 174 18.58 6.51 18.27
CA ASN A 174 17.96 6.45 16.95
C ASN A 174 17.91 5.04 16.34
N GLN A 175 18.29 4.01 17.10
CA GLN A 175 18.28 2.64 16.63
C GLN A 175 16.87 2.04 16.66
N ASN A 176 16.58 1.20 15.68
CA ASN A 176 15.39 0.36 15.65
C ASN A 176 15.61 -0.89 16.49
N SER A 177 14.54 -1.46 17.04
CA SER A 177 14.58 -2.78 17.67
C SER A 177 13.77 -3.79 16.86
N SER A 178 14.13 -5.07 16.99
CA SER A 178 13.39 -6.15 16.34
C SER A 178 13.28 -7.36 17.26
N ILE A 179 12.05 -7.74 17.59
CA ILE A 179 11.71 -8.96 18.32
C ILE A 179 10.75 -9.78 17.45
N THR A 180 11.10 -11.03 17.20
CA THR A 180 10.21 -12.01 16.56
C THR A 180 9.91 -13.15 17.52
N VAL A 181 8.64 -13.51 17.65
CA VAL A 181 8.18 -14.63 18.48
C VAL A 181 7.44 -15.63 17.60
N LYS A 182 7.97 -16.84 17.51
CA LYS A 182 7.36 -17.98 16.80
C LYS A 182 6.82 -19.05 17.73
N SER A 183 7.24 -19.09 18.99
CA SER A 183 6.68 -19.96 20.03
C SER A 183 7.04 -19.46 21.44
N GLY A 184 6.60 -20.15 22.50
CA GLY A 184 6.97 -19.86 23.90
C GLY A 184 5.91 -19.09 24.73
N LYS A 185 6.26 -18.76 25.98
CA LYS A 185 5.39 -18.10 26.97
C LYS A 185 6.10 -16.92 27.64
N TYR A 186 5.53 -15.72 27.52
CA TYR A 186 6.15 -14.46 27.94
C TYR A 186 5.27 -13.67 28.90
N SER A 187 5.86 -13.14 29.96
CA SER A 187 5.18 -12.15 30.80
C SER A 187 4.93 -10.90 29.96
N ASN A 188 6.01 -10.25 29.53
CA ASN A 188 5.93 -9.02 28.74
C ASN A 188 6.94 -9.01 27.60
N ILE A 189 6.56 -8.39 26.49
CA ILE A 189 7.45 -8.04 25.39
C ILE A 189 7.50 -6.51 25.33
N VAL A 190 8.70 -5.92 25.37
CA VAL A 190 8.90 -4.47 25.43
C VAL A 190 9.72 -4.04 24.22
N GLY A 191 9.19 -3.11 23.43
CA GLY A 191 9.80 -2.69 22.17
C GLY A 191 11.13 -1.97 22.34
N PHE A 192 11.27 -1.15 23.38
CA PHE A 192 12.50 -0.39 23.65
C PHE A 192 13.13 -0.81 24.99
N SER A 193 13.47 0.15 25.84
CA SER A 193 14.19 -0.08 27.10
C SER A 193 13.24 -0.08 28.29
N ARG A 194 13.62 -0.75 29.38
CA ARG A 194 12.71 -0.99 30.50
C ARG A 194 13.01 -0.11 31.71
N THR A 195 14.07 -0.34 32.45
CA THR A 195 14.31 0.29 33.76
C THR A 195 15.26 1.49 33.69
N LYS A 196 15.26 2.30 34.75
CA LYS A 196 16.18 3.44 34.87
C LYS A 196 17.63 2.95 34.95
N GLY A 197 18.42 3.31 33.94
CA GLY A 197 19.88 3.10 33.94
C GLY A 197 20.68 4.35 34.26
N GLU A 198 22.00 4.25 34.05
CA GLU A 198 22.96 5.35 34.24
C GLU A 198 22.71 6.55 33.31
N ALA A 199 22.05 6.31 32.17
CA ALA A 199 21.64 7.35 31.23
C ALA A 199 20.49 8.24 31.76
N GLY A 200 19.85 7.87 32.87
CA GLY A 200 18.67 8.58 33.37
C GLY A 200 17.44 8.38 32.47
N THR A 201 16.73 9.46 32.17
CA THR A 201 15.59 9.45 31.23
C THR A 201 16.11 9.55 29.81
N VAL A 202 15.61 8.68 28.93
CA VAL A 202 16.04 8.58 27.54
C VAL A 202 14.81 8.71 26.65
N THR A 203 14.94 9.49 25.57
CA THR A 203 13.94 9.61 24.51
C THR A 203 14.49 8.96 23.26
N TYR A 204 13.97 7.79 22.91
CA TYR A 204 14.30 7.11 21.66
C TYR A 204 13.53 7.73 20.48
N THR A 205 14.11 7.67 19.29
CA THR A 205 13.56 8.20 18.03
C THR A 205 13.42 7.15 16.94
N GLY A 206 14.04 5.97 17.11
CA GLY A 206 13.86 4.84 16.20
C GLY A 206 12.46 4.22 16.28
N THR A 207 12.30 3.09 15.59
CA THR A 207 11.06 2.30 15.53
C THR A 207 11.26 0.93 16.20
N SER A 208 10.36 0.56 17.10
CA SER A 208 10.29 -0.82 17.60
C SER A 208 9.49 -1.71 16.65
N ARG A 209 9.99 -2.91 16.38
CA ARG A 209 9.31 -3.90 15.53
C ARG A 209 9.10 -5.18 16.30
N ILE A 210 7.85 -5.51 16.56
CA ILE A 210 7.46 -6.73 17.28
C ILE A 210 6.59 -7.57 16.37
N THR A 211 7.03 -8.78 16.04
CA THR A 211 6.27 -9.73 15.21
C THR A 211 5.98 -11.01 15.99
N VAL A 212 4.71 -11.43 16.03
CA VAL A 212 4.26 -12.63 16.73
C VAL A 212 3.60 -13.58 15.73
N TYR A 213 4.23 -14.71 15.46
CA TYR A 213 3.67 -15.80 14.65
C TYR A 213 2.86 -16.78 15.51
N ASP A 214 3.32 -17.09 16.71
CA ASP A 214 2.60 -17.92 17.69
C ASP A 214 3.13 -17.67 19.12
N GLY A 215 2.63 -18.39 20.11
CA GLY A 215 3.02 -18.30 21.52
C GLY A 215 2.00 -17.58 22.39
N THR A 216 2.34 -17.37 23.66
CA THR A 216 1.46 -16.68 24.62
C THR A 216 2.17 -15.52 25.31
N ALA A 217 1.55 -14.34 25.33
CA ALA A 217 2.06 -13.16 26.05
C ALA A 217 0.97 -12.51 26.92
N LEU A 218 1.32 -12.06 28.14
CA LEU A 218 0.38 -11.25 28.95
C LEU A 218 0.33 -9.81 28.45
N GLY A 219 1.49 -9.23 28.16
CA GLY A 219 1.63 -7.86 27.68
C GLY A 219 2.60 -7.73 26.51
N ILE A 220 2.25 -6.90 25.54
CA ILE A 220 3.17 -6.37 24.54
C ILE A 220 3.13 -4.85 24.65
N TYR A 221 4.27 -4.21 24.85
CA TYR A 221 4.43 -2.77 24.90
C TYR A 221 5.27 -2.34 23.70
N GLY A 222 4.69 -1.52 22.81
CA GLY A 222 5.39 -0.99 21.65
C GLY A 222 6.52 -0.03 22.03
N ALA A 223 6.44 0.66 23.17
CA ALA A 223 7.44 1.62 23.61
C ALA A 223 8.29 1.12 24.80
N SER A 224 9.08 2.04 25.36
CA SER A 224 9.84 1.85 26.59
C SER A 224 8.95 1.88 27.83
N LEU A 225 9.42 1.29 28.92
CA LEU A 225 8.75 1.35 30.22
C LEU A 225 9.45 2.32 31.20
N TYR A 226 8.85 2.46 32.39
CA TYR A 226 9.33 3.13 33.60
C TYR A 226 9.75 4.59 33.53
N ASN A 227 10.68 5.06 32.71
CA ASN A 227 11.02 6.49 32.70
C ASN A 227 11.54 6.99 31.35
N HIS A 228 11.30 6.22 30.29
CA HIS A 228 11.78 6.53 28.95
C HIS A 228 10.60 6.84 28.01
N PHE A 229 10.90 7.56 26.94
CA PHE A 229 9.98 7.85 25.85
C PHE A 229 10.49 7.21 24.57
N SER A 230 9.61 6.97 23.60
CA SER A 230 9.99 6.24 22.38
C SER A 230 9.53 6.93 21.11
N GLY A 231 10.14 6.56 19.99
CA GLY A 231 9.84 7.06 18.66
C GLY A 231 8.55 6.41 18.15
N SER A 232 8.66 5.52 17.18
CA SER A 232 7.53 4.81 16.58
C SER A 232 7.44 3.33 17.00
N THR A 233 6.31 2.69 16.75
CA THR A 233 6.15 1.23 16.93
C THR A 233 5.43 0.59 15.76
N GLU A 234 5.83 -0.64 15.43
CA GLU A 234 5.15 -1.55 14.52
C GLU A 234 4.95 -2.90 15.25
N ILE A 235 3.70 -3.30 15.44
CA ILE A 235 3.34 -4.57 16.08
C ILE A 235 2.51 -5.39 15.09
N LYS A 236 2.98 -6.60 14.76
CA LYS A 236 2.30 -7.51 13.83
C LYS A 236 2.01 -8.85 14.52
N ILE A 237 0.77 -9.29 14.46
CA ILE A 237 0.31 -10.55 15.06
C ILE A 237 -0.31 -11.44 13.99
N TYR A 238 0.32 -12.57 13.71
CA TYR A 238 -0.16 -13.60 12.79
C TYR A 238 -0.83 -14.77 13.53
N GLY A 239 -0.53 -14.97 14.81
CA GLY A 239 -1.07 -16.08 15.61
C GLY A 239 -0.83 -15.93 17.11
N GLY A 240 -1.06 -17.00 17.87
CA GLY A 240 -0.88 -17.03 19.31
C GLY A 240 -2.00 -16.39 20.13
N LYS A 241 -1.72 -16.20 21.43
CA LYS A 241 -2.63 -15.60 22.42
C LYS A 241 -1.95 -14.46 23.17
N VAL A 242 -2.44 -13.24 23.00
CA VAL A 242 -1.94 -12.05 23.69
C VAL A 242 -3.06 -11.45 24.53
N THR A 243 -2.79 -11.16 25.80
CA THR A 243 -3.83 -10.55 26.65
C THR A 243 -3.93 -9.05 26.38
N ASN A 244 -2.83 -8.31 26.50
CA ASN A 244 -2.81 -6.87 26.25
C ASN A 244 -1.72 -6.49 25.25
N VAL A 245 -2.06 -5.62 24.32
CA VAL A 245 -1.12 -4.95 23.42
C VAL A 245 -1.25 -3.46 23.66
N TYR A 246 -0.13 -2.76 23.82
CA TYR A 246 -0.04 -1.32 24.12
C TYR A 246 0.78 -0.64 23.02
N THR A 247 0.27 0.45 22.45
CA THR A 247 1.03 1.25 21.47
C THR A 247 2.25 1.88 22.13
N ALA A 248 2.11 2.38 23.36
CA ALA A 248 3.20 3.00 24.11
C ALA A 248 3.61 2.18 25.34
N GLY A 249 4.24 2.87 26.30
CA GLY A 249 4.78 2.31 27.52
C GLY A 249 3.77 2.33 28.65
N ASP A 250 4.18 1.93 29.84
CA ASP A 250 3.36 1.99 31.05
C ASP A 250 3.11 3.43 31.51
N GLN A 251 2.07 3.64 32.34
CA GLN A 251 1.79 4.93 32.98
C GLN A 251 1.87 6.11 32.01
N THR A 252 2.80 7.05 32.19
CA THR A 252 2.95 8.28 31.37
C THR A 252 3.95 8.15 30.21
N ARG A 253 4.36 6.92 29.85
CA ARG A 253 5.50 6.68 28.94
C ARG A 253 4.95 6.69 27.53
N ARG A 254 4.98 7.89 26.96
CA ARG A 254 4.40 8.20 25.65
C ARG A 254 5.24 7.71 24.49
N LEU A 255 4.54 7.45 23.38
CA LEU A 255 5.10 7.21 22.06
C LEU A 255 5.02 8.54 21.29
N ASN A 256 6.17 9.09 20.93
CA ASN A 256 6.27 10.40 20.27
C ASN A 256 6.02 10.35 18.76
N GLY A 257 6.30 9.20 18.15
CA GLY A 257 6.10 8.95 16.72
C GLY A 257 4.79 8.22 16.46
N THR A 258 4.72 7.62 15.28
CA THR A 258 3.57 6.87 14.78
C THR A 258 3.49 5.46 15.37
N SER A 259 2.28 4.90 15.42
CA SER A 259 2.06 3.50 15.75
C SER A 259 1.33 2.75 14.63
N LEU A 260 1.77 1.52 14.38
CA LEU A 260 1.11 0.58 13.50
C LEU A 260 0.83 -0.71 14.26
N PHE A 261 -0.43 -1.12 14.30
CA PHE A 261 -0.86 -2.43 14.79
C PHE A 261 -1.53 -3.22 13.66
N GLU A 262 -0.98 -4.38 13.30
CA GLU A 262 -1.56 -5.27 12.30
C GLU A 262 -1.89 -6.63 12.93
N MET A 263 -3.13 -7.07 12.76
CA MET A 263 -3.61 -8.37 13.22
C MET A 263 -4.09 -9.19 12.03
N HIS A 264 -3.33 -10.22 11.68
CA HIS A 264 -3.62 -11.18 10.61
C HIS A 264 -4.27 -12.45 11.16
N GLY A 265 -4.00 -12.80 12.42
CA GLY A 265 -4.55 -13.98 13.09
C GLY A 265 -4.39 -13.94 14.60
N GLY A 266 -4.62 -15.09 15.27
CA GLY A 266 -4.48 -15.22 16.72
C GLY A 266 -5.62 -14.62 17.54
N ASN A 267 -5.41 -14.56 18.87
CA ASN A 267 -6.37 -14.01 19.83
C ASN A 267 -5.73 -12.89 20.64
N VAL A 268 -6.31 -11.68 20.58
CA VAL A 268 -5.92 -10.53 21.39
C VAL A 268 -7.10 -10.09 22.25
N SER A 269 -6.95 -10.05 23.57
CA SER A 269 -8.05 -9.59 24.42
C SER A 269 -8.25 -8.09 24.28
N THR A 270 -7.21 -7.27 24.50
CA THR A 270 -7.32 -5.81 24.37
C THR A 270 -6.13 -5.20 23.65
N PHE A 271 -6.40 -4.37 22.67
CA PHE A 271 -5.44 -3.42 22.11
C PHE A 271 -5.67 -2.04 22.72
N HIS A 272 -4.62 -1.46 23.29
CA HIS A 272 -4.62 -0.17 23.96
C HIS A 272 -3.82 0.82 23.11
N ILE A 273 -4.51 1.82 22.59
CA ILE A 273 -3.91 3.04 22.05
C ILE A 273 -3.63 3.95 23.24
N ASN A 274 -2.55 3.64 23.98
CA ASN A 274 -2.22 4.35 25.20
C ASN A 274 -1.09 5.34 24.96
N ASN A 275 -1.23 6.58 25.45
CA ASN A 275 -0.19 7.62 25.37
C ASN A 275 0.46 7.81 23.99
N ALA A 276 -0.28 7.55 22.91
CA ALA A 276 0.20 7.74 21.54
C ALA A 276 -0.05 9.20 21.13
N ILE A 277 1.01 10.00 21.01
CA ILE A 277 0.86 11.41 20.60
C ILE A 277 1.01 11.59 19.09
N GLY A 278 1.56 10.60 18.38
CA GLY A 278 1.54 10.55 16.92
C GLY A 278 0.40 9.69 16.39
N ASP A 279 0.25 9.67 15.06
CA ASP A 279 -0.82 8.95 14.38
C ASP A 279 -0.77 7.44 14.65
N THR A 280 -1.95 6.83 14.72
CA THR A 280 -2.12 5.39 14.96
C THR A 280 -2.90 4.78 13.81
N THR A 281 -2.29 3.80 13.15
CA THR A 281 -2.95 2.96 12.15
C THR A 281 -3.18 1.57 12.72
N VAL A 282 -4.41 1.09 12.62
CA VAL A 282 -4.81 -0.26 12.98
C VAL A 282 -5.25 -1.00 11.73
N ARG A 283 -4.71 -2.18 11.46
CA ARG A 283 -5.13 -3.07 10.36
C ARG A 283 -5.61 -4.40 10.91
N LEU A 284 -6.92 -4.64 10.82
CA LEU A 284 -7.57 -5.86 11.25
C LEU A 284 -7.82 -6.76 10.04
N ASN A 285 -6.83 -7.57 9.68
CA ASN A 285 -6.89 -8.44 8.51
C ASN A 285 -7.48 -9.83 8.82
N GLY A 286 -7.50 -10.21 10.10
CA GLY A 286 -8.06 -11.46 10.60
C GLY A 286 -7.93 -11.61 12.12
N GLY A 287 -8.07 -12.84 12.60
CA GLY A 287 -7.98 -13.18 14.02
C GLY A 287 -9.14 -12.68 14.88
N LYS A 288 -8.99 -12.73 16.20
CA LYS A 288 -10.01 -12.33 17.17
C LYS A 288 -9.49 -11.25 18.12
N LEU A 289 -9.95 -10.02 17.93
CA LEU A 289 -9.74 -8.90 18.85
C LEU A 289 -11.02 -8.61 19.65
N LEU A 290 -10.96 -8.62 20.99
CA LEU A 290 -12.17 -8.39 21.81
C LEU A 290 -12.46 -6.91 22.07
N LYS A 291 -11.42 -6.06 22.14
CA LYS A 291 -11.58 -4.66 22.55
C LYS A 291 -10.43 -3.78 22.06
N ILE A 292 -10.77 -2.54 21.66
CA ILE A 292 -9.83 -1.43 21.55
C ILE A 292 -10.15 -0.41 22.63
N ASN A 293 -9.12 0.10 23.31
CA ASN A 293 -9.24 1.23 24.23
C ASN A 293 -8.27 2.34 23.83
N GLU A 294 -8.67 3.59 23.99
CA GLU A 294 -7.76 4.72 23.98
C GLU A 294 -7.63 5.31 25.38
N THR A 295 -6.39 5.57 25.81
CA THR A 295 -6.12 6.15 27.14
C THR A 295 -4.92 7.08 27.11
N ASN A 296 -5.05 8.24 27.74
CA ASN A 296 -3.94 9.15 28.01
C ASN A 296 -3.76 9.27 29.52
N ALA A 297 -2.58 8.95 30.03
CA ALA A 297 -2.35 8.87 31.48
C ALA A 297 -2.28 10.24 32.18
N SER A 298 -2.29 11.34 31.44
CA SER A 298 -2.35 12.70 31.98
C SER A 298 -2.96 13.67 30.99
N THR A 299 -3.45 14.82 31.48
CA THR A 299 -3.94 15.92 30.64
C THR A 299 -2.86 16.44 29.70
N THR A 300 -1.60 16.50 30.14
CA THR A 300 -0.47 16.90 29.29
C THR A 300 -0.31 15.98 28.08
N ILE A 301 -0.42 14.67 28.27
CA ILE A 301 -0.32 13.71 27.15
C ILE A 301 -1.55 13.84 26.25
N ALA A 302 -2.74 14.03 26.82
CA ALA A 302 -3.95 14.25 26.04
C ALA A 302 -3.84 15.49 25.14
N THR A 303 -3.32 16.62 25.65
CA THR A 303 -3.06 17.82 24.85
C THR A 303 -2.04 17.58 23.75
N LEU A 304 -1.00 16.80 24.00
CA LEU A 304 -0.01 16.46 22.97
C LEU A 304 -0.61 15.57 21.87
N ALA A 305 -1.62 14.77 22.18
CA ALA A 305 -2.27 13.86 21.25
C ALA A 305 -3.47 14.48 20.50
N GLU A 306 -3.81 15.75 20.74
CA GLU A 306 -5.02 16.39 20.19
C GLU A 306 -5.06 16.41 18.65
N ASN A 307 -3.89 16.47 18.00
CA ASN A 307 -3.78 16.46 16.54
C ASN A 307 -3.45 15.07 15.96
N ALA A 308 -3.42 14.03 16.80
CA ALA A 308 -3.05 12.70 16.38
C ALA A 308 -4.25 11.98 15.77
N THR A 309 -4.09 11.41 14.58
CA THR A 309 -5.17 10.70 13.88
C THR A 309 -5.20 9.22 14.27
N ARG A 310 -6.40 8.65 14.34
CA ARG A 310 -6.69 7.23 14.57
C ARG A 310 -7.41 6.66 13.35
N THR A 311 -6.71 5.84 12.58
CA THR A 311 -7.28 5.22 11.37
C THR A 311 -7.35 3.72 11.53
N VAL A 312 -8.55 3.16 11.31
CA VAL A 312 -8.79 1.72 11.35
C VAL A 312 -9.11 1.22 9.94
N TYR A 313 -8.31 0.27 9.48
CA TYR A 313 -8.57 -0.54 8.30
C TYR A 313 -8.98 -1.93 8.75
N TYR A 314 -10.03 -2.49 8.15
CA TYR A 314 -10.46 -3.85 8.46
C TYR A 314 -10.78 -4.64 7.19
N ASN A 315 -10.45 -5.93 7.23
CA ASN A 315 -10.87 -6.89 6.23
C ASN A 315 -12.35 -7.21 6.45
N SER A 316 -13.21 -6.77 5.53
CA SER A 316 -14.67 -6.94 5.61
C SER A 316 -15.10 -8.41 5.46
N ALA A 317 -14.22 -9.28 4.99
CA ALA A 317 -14.42 -10.72 5.01
C ALA A 317 -14.20 -11.37 6.39
N ALA A 318 -13.44 -10.70 7.27
CA ALA A 318 -13.16 -11.18 8.62
C ALA A 318 -13.95 -10.44 9.72
N TYR A 319 -14.36 -9.20 9.46
CA TYR A 319 -15.08 -8.35 10.41
C TYR A 319 -16.25 -7.65 9.74
N THR A 320 -17.42 -7.69 10.38
CA THR A 320 -18.57 -6.90 9.94
C THR A 320 -18.43 -5.43 10.35
N ALA A 321 -19.05 -4.52 9.59
CA ALA A 321 -19.09 -3.10 9.95
C ALA A 321 -19.66 -2.85 11.36
N ALA A 322 -20.66 -3.64 11.79
CA ALA A 322 -21.25 -3.54 13.12
C ALA A 322 -20.31 -4.02 14.25
N GLU A 323 -19.42 -4.98 13.98
CA GLU A 323 -18.37 -5.38 14.91
C GLU A 323 -17.30 -4.29 15.04
N ILE A 324 -16.89 -3.71 13.91
CA ILE A 324 -15.91 -2.62 13.89
C ILE A 324 -16.44 -1.38 14.57
N GLU A 325 -17.71 -1.03 14.38
CA GLU A 325 -18.36 0.07 15.08
C GLU A 325 -18.30 -0.11 16.60
N LYS A 326 -18.53 -1.34 17.09
CA LYS A 326 -18.40 -1.66 18.53
C LYS A 326 -16.97 -1.61 19.02
N LEU A 327 -16.00 -2.03 18.19
CA LEU A 327 -14.59 -2.08 18.55
C LEU A 327 -13.95 -0.69 18.54
N ALA A 328 -14.25 0.13 17.54
CA ALA A 328 -13.47 1.32 17.19
C ALA A 328 -14.30 2.59 16.94
N GLY A 329 -15.63 2.53 16.82
CA GLY A 329 -16.46 3.66 16.36
C GLY A 329 -16.36 4.93 17.22
N LYS A 330 -15.98 4.81 18.50
CA LYS A 330 -15.76 5.95 19.42
C LYS A 330 -14.33 6.46 19.48
N ILE A 331 -13.40 5.78 18.82
CA ILE A 331 -11.95 6.00 18.95
C ILE A 331 -11.34 6.40 17.60
N ALA A 332 -11.82 5.83 16.51
CA ALA A 332 -11.28 6.08 15.18
C ALA A 332 -11.82 7.40 14.60
N ASP A 333 -10.92 8.23 14.09
CA ASP A 333 -11.26 9.40 13.28
C ASP A 333 -11.69 8.98 11.87
N ALA A 334 -11.17 7.85 11.40
CA ALA A 334 -11.54 7.26 10.12
C ALA A 334 -11.54 5.73 10.18
N VAL A 335 -12.58 5.13 9.59
CA VAL A 335 -12.74 3.69 9.48
C VAL A 335 -12.93 3.31 8.02
N HIS A 336 -12.10 2.41 7.52
CA HIS A 336 -12.12 1.95 6.14
C HIS A 336 -12.23 0.43 6.10
N GLY A 337 -13.35 -0.06 5.57
CA GLY A 337 -13.42 -1.46 5.16
C GLY A 337 -12.62 -1.63 3.87
N HIS A 338 -11.84 -2.70 3.80
CA HIS A 338 -11.26 -3.22 2.58
C HIS A 338 -11.34 -4.75 2.64
N GLY A 339 -10.85 -5.47 1.64
CA GLY A 339 -10.74 -6.92 1.73
C GLY A 339 -10.29 -7.52 0.42
N THR A 340 -9.82 -8.75 0.49
CA THR A 340 -9.61 -9.59 -0.70
C THR A 340 -10.52 -10.80 -0.55
N VAL A 341 -11.40 -11.02 -1.52
CA VAL A 341 -12.28 -12.19 -1.56
C VAL A 341 -11.91 -13.04 -2.77
N TYR A 342 -11.66 -14.33 -2.53
CA TYR A 342 -11.34 -15.31 -3.57
C TYR A 342 -12.61 -15.98 -4.06
N VAL A 343 -12.87 -15.94 -5.36
CA VAL A 343 -14.11 -16.43 -5.97
C VAL A 343 -13.79 -17.53 -6.99
N LYS A 344 -14.55 -18.63 -6.94
CA LYS A 344 -14.41 -19.76 -7.87
C LYS A 344 -15.76 -20.37 -8.20
N SER A 345 -16.02 -20.64 -9.49
CA SER A 345 -17.30 -21.24 -9.90
C SER A 345 -17.54 -22.58 -9.20
N GLY A 346 -18.74 -22.75 -8.63
CA GLY A 346 -19.15 -23.98 -7.95
C GLY A 346 -18.51 -24.23 -6.57
N ALA A 347 -17.72 -23.30 -6.04
CA ALA A 347 -17.15 -23.43 -4.71
C ALA A 347 -18.17 -23.14 -3.60
N ASN A 348 -17.89 -23.58 -2.37
CA ASN A 348 -18.76 -23.38 -1.20
C ASN A 348 -18.01 -22.79 0.01
N GLY A 349 -16.80 -22.27 -0.23
CA GLY A 349 -15.93 -21.73 0.82
C GLY A 349 -16.34 -20.35 1.29
N SER A 350 -15.58 -19.80 2.24
CA SER A 350 -15.82 -18.47 2.80
C SER A 350 -15.28 -17.32 1.96
N GLY A 351 -14.39 -17.59 1.00
CA GLY A 351 -13.73 -16.59 0.19
C GLY A 351 -12.53 -15.92 0.85
N ASN A 352 -12.13 -16.35 2.05
CA ASN A 352 -11.02 -15.76 2.81
C ASN A 352 -9.62 -16.13 2.30
N SER A 353 -9.51 -17.17 1.47
CA SER A 353 -8.25 -17.61 0.89
C SER A 353 -8.46 -18.31 -0.46
N GLU A 354 -7.39 -18.46 -1.23
CA GLU A 354 -7.41 -19.19 -2.50
C GLU A 354 -7.82 -20.67 -2.34
N ASP A 355 -7.47 -21.29 -1.21
CA ASP A 355 -7.80 -22.68 -0.88
C ASP A 355 -9.25 -22.84 -0.35
N ASP A 356 -9.91 -21.74 0.00
CA ASP A 356 -11.29 -21.70 0.49
C ASP A 356 -12.14 -20.62 -0.24
N PRO A 357 -12.29 -20.71 -1.57
CA PRO A 357 -12.95 -19.67 -2.35
C PRO A 357 -14.48 -19.73 -2.20
N ILE A 358 -15.14 -18.57 -2.28
CA ILE A 358 -16.59 -18.46 -2.30
C ILE A 358 -17.14 -18.73 -3.71
N GLY A 359 -18.33 -19.34 -3.79
CA GLY A 359 -18.96 -19.74 -5.05
C GLY A 359 -19.72 -18.67 -5.82
N SER A 360 -19.99 -17.52 -5.19
CA SER A 360 -20.84 -16.46 -5.75
C SER A 360 -20.10 -15.12 -5.74
N LEU A 361 -20.03 -14.52 -6.92
CA LEU A 361 -19.47 -13.19 -7.13
C LEU A 361 -20.33 -12.11 -6.45
N GLU A 362 -21.65 -12.23 -6.46
CA GLU A 362 -22.57 -11.34 -5.75
C GLU A 362 -22.26 -11.34 -4.24
N LYS A 363 -22.16 -12.53 -3.63
CA LYS A 363 -21.82 -12.62 -2.20
C LYS A 363 -20.43 -12.05 -1.90
N ALA A 364 -19.47 -12.21 -2.81
CA ALA A 364 -18.16 -11.61 -2.66
C ALA A 364 -18.24 -10.08 -2.64
N ILE A 365 -18.99 -9.47 -3.57
CA ILE A 365 -19.23 -8.03 -3.62
C ILE A 365 -19.94 -7.54 -2.34
N GLU A 366 -20.97 -8.26 -1.89
CA GLU A 366 -21.67 -7.94 -0.63
C GLU A 366 -20.72 -7.94 0.57
N THR A 367 -19.77 -8.90 0.60
CA THR A 367 -18.77 -9.05 1.67
C THR A 367 -17.81 -7.87 1.75
N ILE A 368 -17.48 -7.25 0.61
CA ILE A 368 -16.55 -6.11 0.52
C ILE A 368 -17.20 -4.85 -0.06
N ALA A 369 -18.48 -4.59 0.26
CA ALA A 369 -19.23 -3.44 -0.24
C ALA A 369 -18.64 -2.05 0.14
N SER A 370 -17.72 -2.04 1.11
CA SER A 370 -16.90 -0.89 1.50
C SER A 370 -15.71 -0.62 0.56
N GLY A 371 -15.43 -1.53 -0.36
CA GLY A 371 -14.32 -1.50 -1.32
C GLY A 371 -13.36 -2.68 -1.12
N GLY A 372 -12.61 -3.03 -2.15
CA GLY A 372 -11.61 -4.09 -2.05
C GLY A 372 -11.30 -4.79 -3.37
N ASP A 373 -10.69 -5.96 -3.24
CA ASP A 373 -10.29 -6.83 -4.33
C ASP A 373 -11.15 -8.10 -4.36
N ILE A 374 -11.57 -8.50 -5.55
CA ILE A 374 -12.08 -9.84 -5.84
C ILE A 374 -11.07 -10.53 -6.74
N VAL A 375 -10.58 -11.69 -6.30
CA VAL A 375 -9.65 -12.51 -7.08
C VAL A 375 -10.41 -13.70 -7.66
N ILE A 376 -10.53 -13.73 -8.99
CA ILE A 376 -11.16 -14.85 -9.69
C ILE A 376 -10.15 -15.99 -9.83
N ILE A 377 -10.54 -17.19 -9.38
CA ILE A 377 -9.71 -18.40 -9.47
C ILE A 377 -10.15 -19.25 -10.66
N GLY A 378 -9.35 -19.22 -11.72
CA GLY A 378 -9.63 -19.90 -12.98
C GLY A 378 -10.78 -19.25 -13.76
N ASP A 379 -11.63 -20.07 -14.35
CA ASP A 379 -12.79 -19.62 -15.12
C ASP A 379 -14.03 -19.49 -14.22
N TYR A 380 -14.72 -18.35 -14.32
CA TYR A 380 -15.97 -18.09 -13.62
C TYR A 380 -17.10 -17.84 -14.61
N SER A 381 -18.05 -18.77 -14.71
CA SER A 381 -19.19 -18.66 -15.62
C SER A 381 -20.20 -17.63 -15.14
N ILE A 382 -20.60 -16.72 -16.03
CA ILE A 382 -21.62 -15.70 -15.80
C ILE A 382 -22.77 -15.91 -16.79
N GLN A 383 -23.98 -16.07 -16.25
CA GLN A 383 -25.21 -15.97 -17.05
C GLN A 383 -25.61 -14.49 -17.13
N SER A 384 -26.08 -13.94 -16.02
CA SER A 384 -26.17 -12.50 -15.81
C SER A 384 -26.00 -12.22 -14.32
N ILE A 385 -25.41 -11.07 -14.00
CA ILE A 385 -25.20 -10.59 -12.64
C ILE A 385 -25.59 -9.12 -12.56
N THR A 386 -26.22 -8.76 -11.44
CA THR A 386 -26.32 -7.37 -10.99
C THR A 386 -25.61 -7.30 -9.66
N GLU A 387 -24.63 -6.40 -9.54
CA GLU A 387 -23.89 -6.23 -8.29
C GLU A 387 -24.86 -5.86 -7.15
N PRO A 388 -24.69 -6.42 -5.94
CA PRO A 388 -25.26 -5.82 -4.74
C PRO A 388 -24.81 -4.36 -4.62
N ALA A 389 -25.60 -3.50 -3.97
CA ALA A 389 -25.21 -2.10 -3.82
C ALA A 389 -23.92 -1.98 -2.98
N HIS A 390 -22.96 -1.19 -3.46
CA HIS A 390 -21.71 -0.91 -2.75
C HIS A 390 -21.27 0.53 -2.97
N VAL A 391 -20.50 1.06 -2.00
CA VAL A 391 -20.01 2.45 -2.02
C VAL A 391 -18.52 2.53 -2.31
N GLY A 392 -17.77 1.49 -1.97
CA GLY A 392 -16.36 1.41 -2.30
C GLY A 392 -16.12 0.86 -3.69
N VAL A 393 -14.93 1.15 -4.22
CA VAL A 393 -14.47 0.61 -5.49
C VAL A 393 -14.19 -0.89 -5.34
N ILE A 394 -14.88 -1.71 -6.12
CA ILE A 394 -14.61 -3.16 -6.23
C ILE A 394 -13.64 -3.40 -7.37
N ASN A 395 -12.54 -4.11 -7.09
CA ASN A 395 -11.52 -4.44 -8.08
C ASN A 395 -11.57 -5.93 -8.39
N VAL A 396 -12.22 -6.32 -9.48
CA VAL A 396 -12.25 -7.71 -9.96
C VAL A 396 -11.00 -7.97 -10.80
N LYS A 397 -10.16 -8.91 -10.39
CA LYS A 397 -8.86 -9.17 -11.02
C LYS A 397 -8.52 -10.64 -11.12
N SER A 398 -7.54 -10.94 -11.98
CA SER A 398 -7.05 -12.30 -12.26
C SER A 398 -8.14 -13.22 -12.84
N GLY A 399 -7.79 -14.45 -13.18
CA GLY A 399 -8.72 -15.43 -13.73
C GLY A 399 -9.44 -14.93 -15.00
N LYS A 400 -10.58 -15.54 -15.28
CA LYS A 400 -11.38 -15.25 -16.47
C LYS A 400 -12.87 -15.27 -16.17
N LEU A 401 -13.59 -14.23 -16.61
CA LEU A 401 -15.04 -14.20 -16.61
C LEU A 401 -15.57 -14.76 -17.93
N VAL A 402 -16.35 -15.83 -17.87
CA VAL A 402 -16.88 -16.54 -19.04
C VAL A 402 -18.37 -16.29 -19.15
N PHE A 403 -18.76 -15.37 -20.04
CA PHE A 403 -20.15 -14.99 -20.24
C PHE A 403 -20.87 -15.98 -21.16
N ALA A 404 -22.09 -16.34 -20.78
CA ALA A 404 -23.04 -16.93 -21.70
C ALA A 404 -23.39 -15.93 -22.82
N LYS A 405 -23.94 -16.42 -23.93
CA LYS A 405 -24.33 -15.57 -25.05
C LYS A 405 -25.35 -14.51 -24.60
N GLY A 406 -24.98 -13.23 -24.70
CA GLY A 406 -25.81 -12.11 -24.26
C GLY A 406 -25.89 -11.95 -22.74
N GLY A 407 -24.94 -12.54 -22.01
CA GLY A 407 -24.88 -12.43 -20.56
C GLY A 407 -24.51 -11.03 -20.10
N THR A 408 -25.14 -10.55 -19.04
CA THR A 408 -25.01 -9.16 -18.59
C THR A 408 -24.27 -9.06 -17.26
N TYR A 409 -23.39 -8.07 -17.13
CA TYR A 409 -22.81 -7.62 -15.87
C TYR A 409 -23.27 -6.20 -15.59
N THR A 410 -24.17 -6.00 -14.62
CA THR A 410 -24.72 -4.69 -14.27
C THR A 410 -24.11 -4.18 -12.97
N LEU A 411 -23.46 -3.00 -13.03
CA LEU A 411 -22.86 -2.36 -11.87
C LEU A 411 -23.93 -1.82 -10.91
N ASN A 412 -23.58 -1.81 -9.62
CA ASN A 412 -24.38 -1.15 -8.57
C ASN A 412 -23.53 -0.36 -7.57
N GLY A 413 -22.34 0.02 -8.03
CA GLY A 413 -21.37 0.90 -7.39
C GLY A 413 -20.15 1.04 -8.31
N PRO A 414 -19.10 1.77 -7.89
CA PRO A 414 -17.88 1.91 -8.67
C PRO A 414 -17.11 0.58 -8.80
N THR A 415 -16.78 0.16 -10.03
CA THR A 415 -16.14 -1.16 -10.26
C THR A 415 -15.01 -1.10 -11.28
N SER A 416 -13.88 -1.72 -10.95
CA SER A 416 -12.74 -1.93 -11.83
C SER A 416 -12.63 -3.39 -12.25
N LEU A 417 -12.49 -3.63 -13.56
CA LEU A 417 -12.31 -4.93 -14.18
C LEU A 417 -10.89 -5.05 -14.76
N ALA A 418 -10.10 -5.95 -14.20
CA ALA A 418 -8.72 -6.29 -14.58
C ALA A 418 -8.57 -7.81 -14.74
N THR A 419 -9.50 -8.42 -15.49
CA THR A 419 -9.66 -9.86 -15.67
C THR A 419 -10.01 -10.16 -17.13
N GLU A 420 -9.61 -11.34 -17.63
CA GLU A 420 -9.93 -11.73 -19.00
C GLU A 420 -11.44 -11.94 -19.14
N ILE A 421 -12.03 -11.47 -20.25
CA ILE A 421 -13.45 -11.67 -20.54
C ILE A 421 -13.58 -12.54 -21.79
N SER A 422 -14.55 -13.44 -21.78
CA SER A 422 -14.89 -14.22 -22.97
C SER A 422 -16.38 -14.42 -23.12
N GLY A 423 -16.80 -14.70 -24.36
CA GLY A 423 -18.20 -14.76 -24.75
C GLY A 423 -18.73 -13.40 -25.20
N GLU A 424 -19.99 -13.38 -25.64
CA GLU A 424 -20.70 -12.16 -26.00
C GLU A 424 -21.20 -11.46 -24.71
N ALA A 425 -20.29 -10.73 -24.05
CA ALA A 425 -20.55 -10.05 -22.78
C ALA A 425 -21.21 -8.68 -22.98
N VAL A 426 -22.17 -8.35 -22.12
CA VAL A 426 -22.73 -7.00 -22.00
C VAL A 426 -22.39 -6.45 -20.62
N ILE A 427 -21.55 -5.42 -20.56
CA ILE A 427 -21.24 -4.72 -19.31
C ILE A 427 -22.06 -3.45 -19.27
N ASN A 428 -22.74 -3.23 -18.16
CA ASN A 428 -23.58 -2.08 -17.94
C ASN A 428 -23.09 -1.33 -16.71
N ALA A 429 -22.45 -0.19 -16.93
CA ALA A 429 -21.99 0.66 -15.85
C ALA A 429 -23.14 1.29 -15.05
N ASN A 430 -24.36 1.32 -15.63
CA ASN A 430 -25.60 1.69 -14.95
C ASN A 430 -25.54 3.07 -14.25
N GLY A 431 -24.79 4.02 -14.82
CA GLY A 431 -24.55 5.34 -14.23
C GLY A 431 -23.54 5.37 -13.08
N TYR A 432 -22.75 4.31 -12.91
CA TYR A 432 -21.60 4.28 -12.01
C TYR A 432 -20.28 4.40 -12.79
N GLU A 433 -19.20 4.53 -12.04
CA GLU A 433 -17.85 4.60 -12.57
C GLU A 433 -17.32 3.19 -12.89
N LEU A 434 -16.85 2.99 -14.12
CA LEU A 434 -16.27 1.74 -14.60
C LEU A 434 -14.83 1.97 -15.04
N TRP A 435 -13.92 1.11 -14.60
CA TRP A 435 -12.56 1.06 -15.12
C TRP A 435 -12.28 -0.30 -15.77
N THR A 436 -11.92 -0.33 -17.05
CA THR A 436 -11.23 -1.48 -17.65
C THR A 436 -9.72 -1.23 -17.57
N LYS A 437 -8.94 -2.22 -17.14
CA LYS A 437 -7.49 -2.09 -16.92
C LYS A 437 -6.72 -3.21 -17.63
N ASP A 438 -5.40 -3.20 -17.51
CA ASP A 438 -4.53 -4.28 -17.99
C ASP A 438 -5.02 -5.65 -17.49
N GLY A 439 -5.12 -6.61 -18.41
CA GLY A 439 -5.74 -7.92 -18.18
C GLY A 439 -7.18 -8.02 -18.69
N PHE A 440 -7.85 -6.90 -18.96
CA PHE A 440 -9.12 -6.89 -19.69
C PHE A 440 -8.89 -7.21 -21.17
N ASP A 441 -9.52 -8.28 -21.66
CA ASP A 441 -9.62 -8.59 -23.08
C ASP A 441 -11.07 -8.95 -23.39
N GLY A 442 -11.75 -8.12 -24.18
CA GLY A 442 -13.20 -8.17 -24.40
C GLY A 442 -13.56 -8.00 -25.86
N ASP A 443 -12.92 -8.78 -26.74
CA ASP A 443 -13.05 -8.69 -28.21
C ASP A 443 -14.50 -8.65 -28.73
N ASP A 444 -15.42 -9.30 -28.02
CA ASP A 444 -16.86 -9.37 -28.28
C ASP A 444 -17.73 -8.67 -27.21
N THR A 445 -17.11 -7.84 -26.36
CA THR A 445 -17.78 -7.15 -25.24
C THR A 445 -18.41 -5.84 -25.67
N VAL A 446 -19.66 -5.63 -25.26
CA VAL A 446 -20.39 -4.37 -25.39
C VAL A 446 -20.47 -3.70 -24.03
N ILE A 447 -20.13 -2.41 -23.95
CA ILE A 447 -20.22 -1.61 -22.72
C ILE A 447 -21.27 -0.51 -22.88
N TYR A 448 -22.18 -0.40 -21.91
CA TYR A 448 -23.12 0.71 -21.79
C TYR A 448 -22.79 1.57 -20.57
N GLY A 449 -22.74 2.90 -20.74
CA GLY A 449 -22.60 3.84 -19.64
C GLY A 449 -23.84 3.88 -18.75
N THR A 450 -25.03 3.98 -19.36
CA THR A 450 -26.32 3.96 -18.66
C THR A 450 -27.33 3.05 -19.37
N THR A 451 -28.21 2.40 -18.59
CA THR A 451 -29.34 1.62 -19.13
C THR A 451 -30.67 1.82 -18.41
N GLU A 452 -30.68 2.25 -17.13
CA GLU A 452 -31.93 2.33 -16.32
C GLU A 452 -32.02 3.58 -15.43
N LYS A 453 -30.90 4.25 -15.13
CA LYS A 453 -30.88 5.46 -14.30
C LYS A 453 -30.68 6.73 -15.14
N THR A 454 -31.38 7.80 -14.76
CA THR A 454 -30.97 9.18 -15.09
C THR A 454 -29.70 9.48 -14.29
N GLY A 455 -28.58 9.78 -14.95
CA GLY A 455 -27.34 10.04 -14.21
C GLY A 455 -26.11 10.18 -15.09
N ASN A 456 -25.00 10.46 -14.42
CA ASN A 456 -23.71 10.65 -15.05
C ASN A 456 -22.96 9.32 -15.07
N ALA A 457 -22.47 8.88 -16.22
CA ALA A 457 -21.62 7.70 -16.32
C ALA A 457 -20.18 8.13 -16.59
N THR A 458 -19.22 7.54 -15.89
CA THR A 458 -17.79 7.77 -16.15
C THR A 458 -17.13 6.45 -16.49
N LEU A 459 -16.61 6.35 -17.72
CA LEU A 459 -16.00 5.15 -18.26
C LEU A 459 -14.51 5.39 -18.51
N HIS A 460 -13.65 4.68 -17.79
CA HIS A 460 -12.21 4.70 -18.00
C HIS A 460 -11.79 3.41 -18.71
N LEU A 461 -11.35 3.55 -19.95
CA LEU A 461 -11.13 2.44 -20.87
C LEU A 461 -9.64 2.21 -21.13
N GLY A 462 -9.06 1.28 -20.38
CA GLY A 462 -7.74 0.66 -20.58
C GLY A 462 -7.84 -0.85 -20.87
N GLY A 463 -6.72 -1.51 -21.19
CA GLY A 463 -6.67 -2.93 -21.54
C GLY A 463 -6.65 -3.20 -23.06
N ASN A 464 -6.96 -4.44 -23.49
CA ASN A 464 -6.87 -4.85 -24.89
C ASN A 464 -8.14 -4.49 -25.70
N ASN A 465 -8.91 -5.43 -26.25
CA ASN A 465 -9.93 -5.08 -27.26
C ASN A 465 -11.35 -4.92 -26.67
N ILE A 466 -12.13 -4.00 -27.24
CA ILE A 466 -13.56 -3.77 -26.93
C ILE A 466 -14.36 -3.68 -28.25
N LYS A 467 -15.44 -4.45 -28.37
CA LYS A 467 -16.30 -4.44 -29.57
C LYS A 467 -17.08 -3.15 -29.72
N ALA A 468 -17.79 -2.73 -28.68
CA ALA A 468 -18.58 -1.51 -28.74
C ALA A 468 -18.71 -0.83 -27.37
N VAL A 469 -18.72 0.50 -27.38
CA VAL A 469 -19.02 1.33 -26.21
C VAL A 469 -20.15 2.27 -26.58
N TYR A 470 -21.17 2.32 -25.74
CA TYR A 470 -22.31 3.20 -25.85
C TYR A 470 -22.39 4.08 -24.61
N ALA A 471 -22.45 5.40 -24.76
CA ALA A 471 -22.61 6.27 -23.60
C ALA A 471 -23.97 6.03 -22.90
N ALA A 472 -25.01 5.73 -23.67
CA ALA A 472 -26.32 5.28 -23.17
C ALA A 472 -26.98 4.23 -24.08
N LYS A 473 -27.83 3.40 -23.48
CA LYS A 473 -28.71 2.44 -24.17
C LYS A 473 -29.98 3.10 -24.70
N ASP A 474 -30.57 2.51 -25.74
CA ASP A 474 -31.80 2.98 -26.40
C ASP A 474 -32.92 3.42 -25.48
N GLY A 475 -33.48 4.61 -25.77
CA GLY A 475 -34.66 5.15 -25.10
C GLY A 475 -34.42 5.68 -23.68
N GLN A 476 -33.16 5.74 -23.22
CA GLN A 476 -32.78 6.10 -21.83
C GLN A 476 -31.84 7.31 -21.81
N ASN A 477 -32.21 8.34 -22.58
CA ASN A 477 -31.28 9.37 -23.05
C ASN A 477 -31.58 10.80 -22.56
N SER A 478 -32.61 11.02 -21.73
CA SER A 478 -32.95 12.35 -21.22
C SER A 478 -32.06 12.70 -20.02
N GLY A 479 -31.23 13.74 -20.16
CA GLY A 479 -30.40 14.26 -19.06
C GLY A 479 -29.10 13.47 -18.76
N LEU A 480 -28.62 12.66 -19.71
CA LEU A 480 -27.33 11.97 -19.60
C LEU A 480 -26.17 12.97 -19.45
N THR A 481 -25.18 12.70 -18.58
CA THR A 481 -23.84 13.30 -18.71
C THR A 481 -22.82 12.17 -18.72
N ALA A 482 -22.33 11.79 -19.88
CA ALA A 482 -21.34 10.71 -19.98
C ALA A 482 -19.94 11.31 -20.13
N VAL A 483 -18.98 10.74 -19.40
CA VAL A 483 -17.55 11.00 -19.55
C VAL A 483 -16.91 9.68 -19.96
N ILE A 484 -16.26 9.66 -21.10
CA ILE A 484 -15.55 8.48 -21.61
C ILE A 484 -14.10 8.86 -21.81
N GLU A 485 -13.21 8.16 -21.12
CA GLU A 485 -11.76 8.34 -21.20
C GLU A 485 -11.13 7.07 -21.78
N VAL A 486 -10.54 7.17 -22.97
CA VAL A 486 -9.77 6.08 -23.58
C VAL A 486 -8.29 6.36 -23.35
N SER A 487 -7.66 5.49 -22.57
CA SER A 487 -6.26 5.64 -22.10
C SER A 487 -5.37 4.45 -22.43
N GLY A 488 -5.90 3.45 -23.14
CA GLY A 488 -5.13 2.29 -23.59
C GLY A 488 -5.93 1.27 -24.39
N ALA A 489 -7.26 1.24 -24.24
CA ALA A 489 -8.12 0.28 -24.93
C ALA A 489 -8.13 0.46 -26.47
N SER A 490 -8.39 -0.66 -27.17
CA SER A 490 -8.72 -0.67 -28.60
C SER A 490 -10.22 -0.88 -28.80
N VAL A 491 -10.94 0.20 -29.06
CA VAL A 491 -12.41 0.24 -29.22
C VAL A 491 -12.77 0.21 -30.70
N LYS A 492 -13.53 -0.80 -31.17
CA LYS A 492 -13.97 -0.85 -32.58
C LYS A 492 -15.02 0.22 -32.87
N THR A 493 -16.07 0.31 -32.05
CA THR A 493 -17.12 1.33 -32.24
C THR A 493 -17.43 2.01 -30.93
N LEU A 494 -17.36 3.34 -30.89
CA LEU A 494 -17.87 4.16 -29.80
C LEU A 494 -19.06 4.96 -30.31
N LYS A 495 -20.20 4.92 -29.61
CA LYS A 495 -21.36 5.75 -29.95
C LYS A 495 -21.92 6.52 -28.76
N ALA A 496 -22.54 7.67 -29.04
CA ALA A 496 -23.29 8.41 -28.04
C ALA A 496 -24.51 7.61 -27.54
N THR A 497 -25.23 6.96 -28.44
CA THR A 497 -26.38 6.11 -28.13
C THR A 497 -26.31 4.85 -28.99
N GLU A 498 -26.96 3.78 -28.55
CA GLU A 498 -27.07 2.57 -29.39
C GLU A 498 -27.87 2.84 -30.67
N ASN A 499 -29.00 3.53 -30.53
CA ASN A 499 -29.86 4.07 -31.57
C ASN A 499 -30.48 5.42 -31.13
N GLY A 500 -30.58 6.36 -32.09
CA GLY A 500 -31.34 7.61 -31.92
C GLY A 500 -30.56 8.78 -31.32
N THR A 501 -31.26 9.70 -30.65
CA THR A 501 -30.69 10.96 -30.11
C THR A 501 -30.72 11.01 -28.59
N THR A 502 -29.87 11.83 -27.98
CA THR A 502 -29.86 12.17 -26.55
C THR A 502 -29.91 13.67 -26.32
N ASP A 503 -30.68 14.10 -25.31
CA ASP A 503 -30.68 15.50 -24.85
C ASP A 503 -29.55 15.78 -23.83
N GLY A 504 -28.77 14.75 -23.49
CA GLY A 504 -27.66 14.82 -22.56
C GLY A 504 -26.35 15.33 -23.18
N SER A 505 -25.35 15.43 -22.32
CA SER A 505 -23.99 15.84 -22.67
C SER A 505 -23.04 14.64 -22.71
N LEU A 506 -22.04 14.71 -23.59
CA LEU A 506 -20.99 13.70 -23.73
C LEU A 506 -19.62 14.37 -23.77
N SER A 507 -18.71 13.90 -22.93
CA SER A 507 -17.29 14.20 -22.99
C SER A 507 -16.52 12.94 -23.39
N LEU A 508 -15.75 13.03 -24.47
CA LEU A 508 -14.85 11.99 -24.95
C LEU A 508 -13.41 12.48 -24.88
N SER A 509 -12.56 11.78 -24.15
CA SER A 509 -11.12 12.02 -24.08
C SER A 509 -10.35 10.81 -24.60
N LEU A 510 -9.52 11.00 -25.62
CA LEU A 510 -8.60 10.02 -26.16
C LEU A 510 -7.17 10.46 -25.84
N THR A 511 -6.54 9.74 -24.91
CA THR A 511 -5.18 10.04 -24.41
C THR A 511 -4.17 8.96 -24.79
N ALA A 512 -4.63 7.75 -25.11
CA ALA A 512 -3.86 6.64 -25.65
C ALA A 512 -4.83 5.56 -26.17
N GLY A 513 -4.30 4.46 -26.71
CA GLY A 513 -5.13 3.39 -27.28
C GLY A 513 -5.66 3.76 -28.68
N LYS A 514 -6.79 3.16 -29.06
CA LYS A 514 -7.36 3.28 -30.41
C LYS A 514 -8.88 3.30 -30.38
N ILE A 515 -9.49 4.14 -31.21
CA ILE A 515 -10.92 4.07 -31.56
C ILE A 515 -11.02 3.94 -33.08
N ASP A 516 -11.58 2.83 -33.59
CA ASP A 516 -11.73 2.65 -35.05
C ASP A 516 -12.81 3.59 -35.61
N ALA A 517 -13.98 3.64 -34.98
CA ALA A 517 -15.07 4.55 -35.35
C ALA A 517 -15.75 5.18 -34.13
N ALA A 518 -15.77 6.51 -34.07
CA ALA A 518 -16.52 7.29 -33.10
C ALA A 518 -17.76 7.91 -33.76
N ASP A 519 -18.95 7.37 -33.49
CA ASP A 519 -20.23 7.89 -33.96
C ASP A 519 -20.93 8.68 -32.85
N LEU A 520 -20.63 9.98 -32.80
CA LEU A 520 -21.17 10.93 -31.82
C LEU A 520 -22.41 11.64 -32.36
N THR A 521 -23.07 11.05 -33.37
CA THR A 521 -24.32 11.59 -33.88
C THR A 521 -25.43 11.47 -32.84
N GLY A 522 -26.40 12.39 -32.92
CA GLY A 522 -27.58 12.35 -32.04
C GLY A 522 -27.42 13.06 -30.70
N VAL A 523 -26.25 13.62 -30.34
CA VAL A 523 -26.07 14.42 -29.11
C VAL A 523 -26.70 15.80 -29.28
N LYS A 524 -27.72 16.15 -28.49
CA LYS A 524 -28.36 17.47 -28.51
C LYS A 524 -27.89 18.42 -27.41
N GLY A 525 -27.35 17.89 -26.32
CA GLY A 525 -26.71 18.67 -25.25
C GLY A 525 -25.27 19.06 -25.60
N ALA A 526 -24.41 19.20 -24.59
CA ALA A 526 -23.02 19.56 -24.81
C ALA A 526 -22.20 18.38 -25.35
N LEU A 527 -21.28 18.64 -26.28
CA LEU A 527 -20.35 17.65 -26.82
C LEU A 527 -18.92 18.17 -26.70
N THR A 528 -18.13 17.52 -25.86
CA THR A 528 -16.70 17.82 -25.72
C THR A 528 -15.88 16.64 -26.24
N VAL A 529 -14.97 16.91 -27.18
CA VAL A 529 -14.06 15.91 -27.72
C VAL A 529 -12.62 16.39 -27.54
N SER A 530 -11.80 15.60 -26.86
CA SER A 530 -10.38 15.84 -26.67
C SER A 530 -9.58 14.67 -27.24
N ALA A 531 -8.88 14.87 -28.35
CA ALA A 531 -8.03 13.88 -29.01
C ALA A 531 -6.56 14.28 -28.89
N GLN A 532 -5.93 13.93 -27.76
CA GLN A 532 -4.57 14.36 -27.41
C GLN A 532 -3.54 13.23 -27.48
N GLY A 533 -3.97 11.98 -27.72
CA GLY A 533 -3.11 10.82 -27.85
C GLY A 533 -3.77 9.68 -28.63
N GLY A 534 -3.07 8.55 -28.77
CA GLY A 534 -3.62 7.35 -29.39
C GLY A 534 -3.91 7.47 -30.90
N ALA A 535 -4.87 6.69 -31.39
CA ALA A 535 -5.31 6.68 -32.78
C ALA A 535 -6.84 6.71 -32.91
N LEU A 536 -7.34 7.46 -33.89
CA LEU A 536 -8.77 7.62 -34.18
C LEU A 536 -8.98 7.42 -35.69
N GLY A 537 -9.77 6.41 -36.06
CA GLY A 537 -9.98 6.03 -37.46
C GLY A 537 -10.97 6.93 -38.19
N SER A 538 -12.17 7.11 -37.62
CA SER A 538 -13.19 8.02 -38.15
C SER A 538 -14.02 8.63 -37.03
N ILE A 539 -14.56 9.83 -37.27
CA ILE A 539 -15.46 10.51 -36.34
C ILE A 539 -16.64 11.16 -37.06
N THR A 540 -17.85 10.97 -36.53
CA THR A 540 -19.08 11.65 -36.96
C THR A 540 -19.75 12.33 -35.78
N ALA A 541 -20.42 13.45 -36.00
CA ALA A 541 -21.09 14.23 -34.94
C ALA A 541 -22.30 15.00 -35.48
N GLY A 542 -23.10 15.55 -34.56
CA GLY A 542 -24.27 16.36 -34.86
C GLY A 542 -25.57 15.58 -35.01
N VAL A 543 -26.67 16.30 -35.22
CA VAL A 543 -28.00 15.74 -35.47
C VAL A 543 -28.39 16.11 -36.89
N ASP A 544 -28.61 15.11 -37.74
CA ASP A 544 -28.86 15.30 -39.18
C ASP A 544 -27.79 16.17 -39.87
N GLY A 545 -26.54 16.02 -39.44
CA GLY A 545 -25.40 16.78 -39.97
C GLY A 545 -25.35 18.24 -39.54
N LYS A 546 -26.10 18.64 -38.50
CA LYS A 546 -26.12 20.01 -37.96
C LYS A 546 -25.83 20.03 -36.47
N ARG A 547 -25.24 21.13 -36.01
CA ARG A 547 -25.16 21.45 -34.57
C ARG A 547 -26.57 21.82 -34.09
N PRO A 548 -27.09 21.17 -33.05
CA PRO A 548 -28.37 21.53 -32.46
C PRO A 548 -28.35 22.98 -31.92
N GLU A 549 -29.49 23.67 -32.00
CA GLU A 549 -29.60 25.05 -31.54
C GLU A 549 -29.35 25.13 -30.02
N GLY A 550 -28.44 26.01 -29.61
CA GLY A 550 -28.06 26.19 -28.21
C GLY A 550 -27.10 25.14 -27.62
N ALA A 551 -26.72 24.09 -28.37
CA ALA A 551 -25.78 23.08 -27.90
C ALA A 551 -24.35 23.64 -27.80
N GLU A 552 -23.58 23.28 -26.77
CA GLU A 552 -22.16 23.67 -26.64
C GLU A 552 -21.25 22.55 -27.14
N TYR A 553 -20.59 22.77 -28.27
CA TYR A 553 -19.72 21.78 -28.90
C TYR A 553 -18.28 22.30 -28.89
N SER A 554 -17.38 21.60 -28.19
CA SER A 554 -15.94 21.89 -28.14
C SER A 554 -15.08 20.72 -28.63
N LEU A 555 -14.04 21.02 -29.44
CA LEU A 555 -13.11 20.05 -29.99
C LEU A 555 -11.67 20.52 -29.75
N THR A 556 -10.87 19.70 -29.07
CA THR A 556 -9.42 19.89 -28.93
C THR A 556 -8.68 18.70 -29.52
N TYR A 557 -7.72 18.91 -30.42
CA TYR A 557 -6.92 17.81 -30.98
C TYR A 557 -5.46 18.19 -31.21
N ASP A 558 -4.56 17.19 -31.10
CA ASP A 558 -3.12 17.35 -31.37
C ASP A 558 -2.83 17.13 -32.87
N THR A 559 -2.45 18.21 -33.57
CA THR A 559 -2.11 18.18 -35.00
C THR A 559 -0.85 17.39 -35.33
N SER A 560 -0.02 17.07 -34.34
CA SER A 560 1.12 16.16 -34.53
C SER A 560 0.70 14.69 -34.62
N LEU A 561 -0.54 14.37 -34.21
CA LEU A 561 -1.10 13.02 -34.22
C LEU A 561 -2.24 12.87 -35.22
N PHE A 562 -3.07 13.90 -35.38
CA PHE A 562 -4.27 13.85 -36.21
C PHE A 562 -4.22 14.92 -37.32
N ASN A 563 -4.50 14.49 -38.55
CA ASN A 563 -4.64 15.41 -39.68
C ASN A 563 -6.02 16.07 -39.63
N ASP A 564 -6.08 17.38 -39.87
CA ASP A 564 -7.30 18.19 -40.02
C ASP A 564 -8.36 17.55 -40.93
N THR A 565 -7.95 16.78 -41.95
CA THR A 565 -8.89 16.06 -42.83
C THR A 565 -9.77 15.06 -42.09
N LEU A 566 -9.31 14.50 -40.97
CA LEU A 566 -10.10 13.59 -40.13
C LEU A 566 -11.32 14.29 -39.53
N PHE A 567 -11.16 15.56 -39.16
CA PHE A 567 -12.19 16.37 -38.52
C PHE A 567 -12.96 17.26 -39.49
N ALA A 568 -12.52 17.37 -40.75
CA ALA A 568 -13.05 18.31 -41.73
C ALA A 568 -14.58 18.34 -41.86
N THR A 569 -15.23 17.17 -41.77
CA THR A 569 -16.70 17.06 -41.88
C THR A 569 -17.43 17.50 -40.62
N ILE A 570 -16.78 17.47 -39.46
CA ILE A 570 -17.40 17.83 -38.18
C ILE A 570 -16.99 19.20 -37.68
N LEU A 571 -15.85 19.76 -38.10
CA LEU A 571 -15.35 21.08 -37.70
C LEU A 571 -16.43 22.19 -37.73
N PRO A 572 -17.29 22.31 -38.77
CA PRO A 572 -18.33 23.34 -38.81
C PRO A 572 -19.41 23.20 -37.71
N LEU A 573 -19.47 22.04 -37.04
CA LEU A 573 -20.41 21.77 -35.96
C LEU A 573 -19.90 22.25 -34.60
N PHE A 574 -18.60 22.49 -34.46
CA PHE A 574 -17.98 22.89 -33.19
C PHE A 574 -17.87 24.41 -33.09
N GLY A 575 -18.37 24.96 -31.98
CA GLY A 575 -18.28 26.41 -31.71
C GLY A 575 -16.89 26.81 -31.21
N GLU A 576 -16.21 25.88 -30.55
CA GLU A 576 -14.87 26.06 -30.02
C GLU A 576 -13.99 24.95 -30.56
N VAL A 577 -12.94 25.34 -31.28
CA VAL A 577 -11.96 24.40 -31.84
C VAL A 577 -10.56 24.86 -31.45
N SER A 578 -9.81 23.95 -30.85
CA SER A 578 -8.38 24.12 -30.58
C SER A 578 -7.61 22.97 -31.21
N ASN A 579 -6.62 23.29 -32.04
CA ASN A 579 -5.72 22.32 -32.66
C ASN A 579 -4.36 22.28 -31.94
N THR A 580 -4.39 22.68 -30.67
CA THR A 580 -3.22 22.86 -29.80
C THR A 580 -2.98 21.60 -28.98
N LYS A 581 -1.72 21.19 -28.86
CA LYS A 581 -1.29 20.14 -27.94
C LYS A 581 -1.34 20.65 -26.49
N VAL A 582 -1.97 19.88 -25.62
CA VAL A 582 -2.17 20.23 -24.20
C VAL A 582 -1.43 19.25 -23.30
N VAL A 583 -0.73 19.76 -22.29
CA VAL A 583 0.01 18.94 -21.31
C VAL A 583 -0.31 19.38 -19.88
N TYR A 584 -0.85 18.48 -19.07
CA TYR A 584 -1.20 18.73 -17.66
C TYR A 584 -0.02 18.44 -16.73
N VAL A 585 0.16 19.28 -15.71
CA VAL A 585 1.32 19.26 -14.80
C VAL A 585 0.93 19.37 -13.32
N SER A 586 1.57 18.56 -12.48
CA SER A 586 1.58 18.67 -11.01
C SER A 586 2.81 17.98 -10.40
N ASP A 587 3.11 18.21 -9.12
CA ASP A 587 4.26 17.63 -8.39
C ASP A 587 4.25 16.11 -8.33
N ASN A 588 3.07 15.53 -8.16
CA ASN A 588 2.89 14.09 -8.13
C ASN A 588 2.81 13.49 -9.54
N GLY A 589 3.04 14.30 -10.58
CA GLY A 589 2.87 13.94 -11.98
C GLY A 589 3.97 13.01 -12.51
N ASN A 590 3.69 11.70 -12.50
CA ASN A 590 4.51 10.68 -13.17
C ASN A 590 3.88 10.13 -14.45
N GLY A 591 2.75 10.69 -14.87
CA GLY A 591 1.97 10.22 -16.02
C GLY A 591 2.45 10.77 -17.37
N ASN A 592 1.63 10.52 -18.38
CA ASN A 592 1.87 10.88 -19.79
C ASN A 592 1.58 12.36 -20.11
N GLY A 593 1.03 13.12 -19.16
CA GLY A 593 0.70 14.53 -19.30
C GLY A 593 -0.58 14.83 -20.09
N LEU A 594 -1.34 13.83 -20.56
CA LEU A 594 -2.46 14.04 -21.48
C LEU A 594 -3.83 14.19 -20.80
N SER A 595 -3.87 14.10 -19.47
CA SER A 595 -5.04 14.38 -18.65
C SER A 595 -4.63 14.86 -17.25
N VAL A 596 -5.57 15.40 -16.47
CA VAL A 596 -5.32 15.82 -15.08
C VAL A 596 -4.85 14.66 -14.21
N GLY A 597 -5.51 13.49 -14.30
CA GLY A 597 -5.11 12.27 -13.57
C GLY A 597 -3.80 11.65 -14.08
N GLY A 598 -3.42 11.94 -15.33
CA GLY A 598 -2.17 11.53 -15.96
C GLY A 598 -1.10 12.63 -15.96
N ALA A 599 -1.20 13.65 -15.11
CA ALA A 599 -0.28 14.79 -15.13
C ALA A 599 1.19 14.37 -15.09
N THR A 600 2.06 15.18 -15.68
CA THR A 600 3.51 14.97 -15.73
C THR A 600 4.25 16.09 -15.01
N THR A 601 5.58 16.04 -14.99
CA THR A 601 6.41 17.12 -14.42
C THR A 601 6.54 18.29 -15.40
N LEU A 602 6.69 19.51 -14.88
CA LEU A 602 6.86 20.72 -15.69
C LEU A 602 8.00 20.62 -16.71
N GLY A 603 9.15 20.06 -16.32
CA GLY A 603 10.28 19.87 -17.23
C GLY A 603 9.96 18.92 -18.40
N LYS A 604 9.29 17.79 -18.12
CA LYS A 604 8.84 16.85 -19.16
C LYS A 604 7.82 17.51 -20.09
N ALA A 605 6.94 18.37 -19.58
CA ALA A 605 5.96 19.07 -20.41
C ALA A 605 6.64 19.97 -21.46
N PHE A 606 7.67 20.73 -21.10
CA PHE A 606 8.46 21.48 -22.10
C PHE A 606 9.15 20.58 -23.13
N VAL A 607 9.63 19.40 -22.73
CA VAL A 607 10.19 18.43 -23.69
C VAL A 607 9.13 17.92 -24.67
N MET A 608 7.91 17.67 -24.19
CA MET A 608 6.79 17.18 -25.02
C MET A 608 6.28 18.21 -26.03
N LEU A 609 6.47 19.50 -25.74
CA LEU A 609 6.01 20.62 -26.57
C LEU A 609 7.13 21.27 -27.41
N LYS A 610 8.38 20.78 -27.30
CA LYS A 610 9.56 21.44 -27.88
C LYS A 610 9.47 21.71 -29.39
N GLU A 611 8.84 20.82 -30.15
CA GLU A 611 8.73 20.94 -31.61
C GLU A 611 7.47 21.68 -32.06
N THR A 612 6.36 21.51 -31.34
CA THR A 612 5.02 21.92 -31.80
C THR A 612 4.50 23.18 -31.11
N GLY A 613 5.12 23.58 -30.00
CA GLY A 613 4.49 24.51 -29.06
C GLY A 613 3.26 23.87 -28.42
N GLY A 614 2.50 24.66 -27.66
CA GLY A 614 1.26 24.17 -27.05
C GLY A 614 0.93 24.85 -25.73
N VAL A 615 0.10 24.18 -24.94
CA VAL A 615 -0.36 24.67 -23.64
C VAL A 615 0.08 23.70 -22.55
N ILE A 616 0.72 24.22 -21.51
CA ILE A 616 0.98 23.55 -20.24
C ILE A 616 -0.08 24.01 -19.24
N VAL A 617 -0.89 23.07 -18.75
CA VAL A 617 -1.92 23.32 -17.75
C VAL A 617 -1.40 22.91 -16.38
N ILE A 618 -1.15 23.87 -15.50
CA ILE A 618 -0.82 23.63 -14.10
C ILE A 618 -2.11 23.27 -13.36
N SER A 619 -2.32 21.96 -13.15
CA SER A 619 -3.56 21.39 -12.62
C SER A 619 -3.49 21.01 -11.15
N GLY A 620 -2.34 21.21 -10.49
CA GLY A 620 -2.15 20.99 -9.06
C GLY A 620 -0.93 21.75 -8.55
N VAL A 621 -0.53 21.48 -7.30
CA VAL A 621 0.70 22.04 -6.72
C VAL A 621 1.90 21.62 -7.58
N THR A 622 2.74 22.57 -7.99
CA THR A 622 3.95 22.34 -8.77
C THR A 622 5.13 23.09 -8.15
N THR A 623 6.06 22.36 -7.57
CA THR A 623 7.18 22.83 -6.77
C THR A 623 8.48 22.79 -7.56
N LEU A 624 9.09 23.96 -7.69
CA LEU A 624 10.42 24.14 -8.26
C LEU A 624 11.45 24.24 -7.14
N SER A 625 11.80 23.12 -6.50
CA SER A 625 12.80 23.05 -5.43
C SER A 625 14.25 23.17 -5.94
N SER A 626 14.47 22.85 -7.22
CA SER A 626 15.74 22.99 -7.94
C SER A 626 15.57 23.85 -9.19
N SER A 627 16.66 24.44 -9.69
CA SER A 627 16.60 25.29 -10.89
C SER A 627 16.12 24.47 -12.09
N LEU A 628 15.03 24.88 -12.73
CA LEU A 628 14.55 24.26 -13.96
C LEU A 628 15.08 25.02 -15.17
N ASN A 629 15.82 24.32 -16.02
CA ASN A 629 16.17 24.79 -17.35
C ASN A 629 15.25 24.07 -18.36
N CYS A 630 14.25 24.78 -18.90
CA CYS A 630 13.28 24.21 -19.82
C CYS A 630 13.95 23.78 -21.13
N ALA A 631 13.38 22.79 -21.82
CA ALA A 631 13.83 22.44 -23.17
C ALA A 631 13.72 23.66 -24.11
N GLU A 632 14.62 23.74 -25.09
CA GLU A 632 14.49 24.70 -26.20
C GLU A 632 13.23 24.34 -27.00
N ASN A 633 12.34 25.31 -27.21
CA ASN A 633 11.10 25.12 -27.96
C ASN A 633 11.07 26.04 -29.19
N VAL A 634 10.80 25.47 -30.36
CA VAL A 634 10.81 26.19 -31.66
C VAL A 634 9.48 26.90 -31.97
N ALA A 635 8.43 26.58 -31.20
CA ALA A 635 7.11 27.20 -31.29
C ALA A 635 6.61 27.63 -29.89
N PRO A 636 5.71 28.63 -29.78
CA PRO A 636 5.32 29.20 -28.50
C PRO A 636 4.68 28.21 -27.52
N VAL A 637 5.01 28.34 -26.25
CA VAL A 637 4.40 27.57 -25.15
C VAL A 637 3.65 28.50 -24.20
N THR A 638 2.36 28.24 -23.98
CA THR A 638 1.58 28.92 -22.95
C THR A 638 1.56 28.08 -21.68
N VAL A 639 1.84 28.67 -20.52
CA VAL A 639 1.68 28.03 -19.20
C VAL A 639 0.54 28.72 -18.48
N THR A 640 -0.47 27.94 -18.09
CA THR A 640 -1.69 28.47 -17.48
C THR A 640 -2.31 27.54 -16.44
N SER A 641 -3.15 28.08 -15.55
CA SER A 641 -4.06 27.28 -14.70
C SER A 641 -5.53 27.50 -15.07
N LEU A 642 -5.83 28.15 -16.20
CA LEU A 642 -7.17 28.28 -16.75
C LEU A 642 -7.22 27.60 -18.12
N TRP A 643 -7.94 26.49 -18.21
CA TRP A 643 -8.03 25.72 -19.46
C TRP A 643 -9.39 25.06 -19.60
N ASP A 644 -9.96 25.08 -20.81
CA ASP A 644 -11.25 24.45 -21.16
C ASP A 644 -12.38 24.84 -20.20
N GLY A 645 -12.52 26.16 -19.96
CA GLY A 645 -13.51 26.73 -19.02
C GLY A 645 -13.23 26.47 -17.53
N LYS A 646 -12.25 25.63 -17.19
CA LYS A 646 -11.91 25.28 -15.80
C LYS A 646 -10.73 26.09 -15.27
N ASP A 647 -10.95 26.73 -14.11
CA ASP A 647 -9.94 27.44 -13.35
C ASP A 647 -9.37 26.57 -12.23
N TYR A 648 -8.22 25.93 -12.49
CA TYR A 648 -7.57 24.99 -11.56
C TYR A 648 -7.02 25.67 -10.30
N ARG A 649 -6.86 26.99 -10.29
CA ARG A 649 -6.44 27.73 -9.08
C ARG A 649 -7.47 27.62 -7.97
N LYS A 650 -8.75 27.53 -8.34
CA LYS A 650 -9.85 27.34 -7.38
C LYS A 650 -9.80 25.97 -6.71
N ASP A 651 -9.17 25.00 -7.37
CA ASP A 651 -8.92 23.65 -6.86
C ASP A 651 -7.56 23.55 -6.14
N GLY A 652 -6.91 24.68 -5.87
CA GLY A 652 -5.64 24.74 -5.16
C GLY A 652 -4.40 24.54 -6.04
N ALA A 653 -4.50 24.63 -7.36
CA ALA A 653 -3.32 24.64 -8.23
C ALA A 653 -2.52 25.94 -8.05
N TYR A 654 -1.22 25.80 -7.82
CA TYR A 654 -0.26 26.89 -7.81
C TYR A 654 1.15 26.37 -8.05
N ILE A 655 2.04 27.28 -8.44
CA ILE A 655 3.47 27.01 -8.56
C ILE A 655 4.16 27.47 -7.27
N LEU A 656 4.84 26.57 -6.57
CA LEU A 656 5.75 26.89 -5.49
C LEU A 656 7.16 27.10 -6.05
N LEU A 657 7.54 28.35 -6.24
CA LEU A 657 8.81 28.74 -6.84
C LEU A 657 9.91 28.84 -5.77
N GLY A 658 10.60 27.73 -5.51
CA GLY A 658 11.74 27.65 -4.59
C GLY A 658 13.11 27.92 -5.23
N ASN A 659 13.18 27.98 -6.56
CA ASN A 659 14.42 28.09 -7.33
C ASN A 659 14.22 28.81 -8.68
N ASN A 660 15.28 28.97 -9.47
CA ASN A 660 15.21 29.67 -10.76
C ASN A 660 14.46 28.85 -11.81
N TRP A 661 13.74 29.53 -12.70
CA TRP A 661 13.04 28.92 -13.84
C TRP A 661 13.48 29.60 -15.13
N GLN A 662 14.09 28.83 -16.03
CA GLN A 662 14.70 29.32 -17.26
C GLN A 662 13.94 28.78 -18.48
N PHE A 663 13.63 29.65 -19.43
CA PHE A 663 12.92 29.37 -20.66
C PHE A 663 13.86 29.58 -21.86
N ASN A 664 13.85 28.61 -22.78
CA ASN A 664 14.74 28.57 -23.95
C ASN A 664 13.96 28.69 -25.28
N GLY A 665 12.76 29.25 -25.23
CA GLY A 665 11.94 29.58 -26.40
C GLY A 665 10.83 30.55 -26.00
N GLU A 666 9.98 30.91 -26.96
CA GLU A 666 8.86 31.83 -26.71
C GLU A 666 7.89 31.24 -25.68
N VAL A 667 7.52 32.03 -24.68
CA VAL A 667 6.65 31.60 -23.58
C VAL A 667 5.60 32.66 -23.21
N THR A 668 4.39 32.21 -22.92
CA THR A 668 3.34 33.01 -22.28
C THR A 668 3.04 32.41 -20.90
N LEU A 669 3.04 33.22 -19.86
CA LEU A 669 2.63 32.84 -18.51
C LEU A 669 1.37 33.63 -18.16
N GLU A 670 0.25 32.94 -17.95
CA GLU A 670 -1.04 33.62 -17.72
C GLU A 670 -1.96 32.82 -16.79
N ASN A 671 -2.79 33.52 -16.02
CA ASN A 671 -3.75 32.89 -15.11
C ASN A 671 -3.13 31.88 -14.12
N LEU A 672 -1.96 32.21 -13.55
CA LEU A 672 -1.25 31.36 -12.60
C LEU A 672 -1.32 31.93 -11.18
N ASN A 673 -1.32 31.05 -10.17
CA ASN A 673 -0.93 31.40 -8.81
C ASN A 673 0.53 30.99 -8.60
N ILE A 674 1.39 31.93 -8.21
CA ILE A 674 2.81 31.66 -7.95
C ILE A 674 3.14 32.11 -6.52
N THR A 675 3.64 31.18 -5.71
CA THR A 675 4.08 31.42 -4.33
C THR A 675 5.60 31.21 -4.25
N LEU A 676 6.29 31.99 -3.42
CA LEU A 676 7.75 31.90 -3.29
C LEU A 676 8.13 31.11 -2.02
N ASP A 677 9.03 30.13 -2.14
CA ASP A 677 9.60 29.35 -1.02
C ASP A 677 11.05 29.75 -0.68
N LYS A 678 11.58 30.74 -1.40
CA LYS A 678 12.95 31.27 -1.24
C LYS A 678 12.95 32.78 -1.44
N ASN A 679 13.88 33.47 -0.78
CA ASN A 679 14.20 34.85 -1.11
C ASN A 679 14.83 34.95 -2.52
N ALA A 680 14.07 35.52 -3.46
CA ALA A 680 14.45 35.93 -4.82
C ALA A 680 14.79 34.82 -5.85
N PRO A 681 13.83 33.95 -6.25
CA PRO A 681 13.98 33.15 -7.46
C PRO A 681 13.96 34.02 -8.73
N LEU A 682 14.69 33.59 -9.76
CA LEU A 682 14.78 34.28 -11.06
C LEU A 682 13.98 33.54 -12.14
N LEU A 683 13.15 34.28 -12.88
CA LEU A 683 12.68 33.87 -14.20
C LEU A 683 13.70 34.34 -15.25
N ARG A 684 14.22 33.44 -16.09
CA ARG A 684 15.17 33.78 -17.16
C ARG A 684 14.59 33.40 -18.51
N PHE A 685 14.47 34.37 -19.41
CA PHE A 685 13.89 34.15 -20.74
C PHE A 685 14.94 33.99 -21.85
N ASN A 686 16.23 34.14 -21.53
CA ASN A 686 17.36 33.82 -22.42
C ASN A 686 17.25 34.43 -23.84
N ASN A 687 16.86 35.72 -23.92
CA ASN A 687 16.63 36.47 -25.16
C ASN A 687 15.40 36.05 -25.99
N ASN A 688 14.51 35.22 -25.45
CA ASN A 688 13.24 34.86 -26.08
C ASN A 688 12.12 35.83 -25.72
N ASN A 689 11.08 35.86 -26.56
CA ASN A 689 9.84 36.57 -26.27
C ASN A 689 9.15 35.96 -25.05
N ALA A 690 8.70 36.83 -24.14
CA ALA A 690 7.95 36.41 -22.96
C ALA A 690 6.75 37.34 -22.77
N THR A 691 5.58 36.74 -22.60
CA THR A 691 4.35 37.44 -22.21
C THR A 691 3.98 37.02 -20.80
N ILE A 692 3.69 37.99 -19.93
CA ILE A 692 3.26 37.74 -18.55
C ILE A 692 1.92 38.47 -18.36
N GLY A 693 0.86 37.70 -18.11
CA GLY A 693 -0.53 38.16 -18.05
C GLY A 693 -1.22 37.92 -16.72
#